data_AF-A0A0H3X047-F1
#
_entry.id   AF-A0A0H3X047-F1
#
_cell.length_a   1.000
_cell.length_b   1.000
_cell.length_c   1.000
_cell.angle_alpha   90.00
_cell.angle_beta   90.00
_cell.angle_gamma   90.00
#
_symmetry.space_group_name_H-M   'P 1'
#
loop_
_entity.id
_entity.type
_entity.pdbx_description
1 polymer ?
#
loop_
_entity_poly.entity_id
_entity_poly.type
_entity_poly.pdbx_seq_one_letter_code
_entity_poly.pdbx_strand_id
1 'polypeptide(L)'
;MLKPTVGPTPRGMAMRDTLNWKFNFDVSNREEVGAEMNTRYFSSGSEKSQASSVTVLRVDGKLILEAFDPAQRDAGDARGDVLLGLLHKRFEDAFSAHASNMPSEVAAQNAEVIASLFGSKEFLDADRALHPPDDKHKVHEQAIDIQIDGADIYIRKTTTYVAGDRSCLKGLDVNSAGGTRAESFFVGQADSVVTEVVELEMKFSSKFIGSGADGRWTLEAKVTDVAVELSDALEPEAVRERMDRLGVPTTRLGMWFAWLASFFSTRGIQFVVSTPAELEAAKAARQGDRVLLNDLQNFKPAARVSARHRYKDSGAHRFLTHLTAAAKARVLAVRAPEVAPADAGWEAWAPPRLTQRTTAAIVQLRAQPARDAEVQRNAMSVQAAHEKLGDFRASGLRRGGELYDVLQRTHTLRVKNGSVEASKCALGTEYVAAASKPDTSRRIIDARTRLGASLFHACGQTRLGTELPVIKLDEQDVLGGAEGDLPHLRAYARATLALDQYIASAKKEWDTESTTTKLTKLGFDESASDKQERLDVLMTKHYRREAALRDAVNGCAKKLRLSAKWSLGVQRAEVEKRLLDIVDQRLEGVVTDKRTREQVLSVLLHADDAMPVVQGIGAPQFSNMQAVRRTIAIRTRRSDETIPREAVRVEFNVRHDKLGDGVIYLGEKSVEQAALQTATMTIRSRWTVSAEKAELSSLNYDAHLALDQEKLALEQARREREAKKKKPDKPHGIKKESASAPSAGATSDLMAELALRSKHAVEAHQTLMRGDKVRLSDFGGGNSLHDLGTEHLRNASANAATQANARSALENILFERCGTGKPVLLLDQENILAPHQALRLYASALRHLSSPAEPEHHKPYWQGVVNKLAPEVGLSKLPLEMQIAAVKARLFDAVIQAIGHAFPNKRARDQVITAVMHVETATYAVIHARGGPWISAPQAAEEHVVSIATRWTNASVAHDSALITFTQYHGALGKGGTARLGVEVIKEENLETVKVEASAQVRVSAEGFELDYVRFRAALKGNPPKQPQSTSVAASVT
;
A
#
# COMPACT_ATOMS: atom_id res chain seq x y z
N MET A 1 -5.02 -32.25 -52.10
CA MET A 1 -6.03 -31.57 -51.25
C MET A 1 -5.42 -31.33 -49.88
N LEU A 2 -5.41 -30.09 -49.39
CA LEU A 2 -4.94 -29.74 -48.04
C LEU A 2 -6.13 -29.21 -47.22
N LYS A 3 -6.28 -29.67 -45.98
CA LYS A 3 -7.21 -29.08 -45.00
C LYS A 3 -6.44 -28.05 -44.16
N PRO A 4 -6.93 -26.81 -44.00
CA PRO A 4 -6.28 -25.84 -43.12
C PRO A 4 -6.52 -26.22 -41.65
N THR A 5 -5.44 -26.38 -40.89
CA THR A 5 -5.46 -26.47 -39.43
C THR A 5 -5.69 -25.10 -38.82
N VAL A 6 -6.94 -24.79 -38.48
CA VAL A 6 -7.29 -23.57 -37.73
C VAL A 6 -6.89 -23.74 -36.26
N GLY A 7 -5.68 -23.31 -35.91
CA GLY A 7 -5.30 -23.05 -34.53
C GLY A 7 -6.05 -21.83 -33.96
N PRO A 8 -6.09 -21.66 -32.62
CA PRO A 8 -6.69 -20.48 -32.01
C PRO A 8 -5.90 -19.22 -32.43
N THR A 9 -6.57 -18.29 -33.11
CA THR A 9 -5.92 -17.04 -33.56
C THR A 9 -5.73 -16.06 -32.39
N PRO A 10 -4.59 -15.35 -32.31
CA PRO A 10 -4.27 -14.44 -31.21
C PRO A 10 -4.97 -13.08 -31.38
N ARG A 11 -6.30 -13.06 -31.33
CA ARG A 11 -7.11 -11.84 -31.45
C ARG A 11 -7.55 -11.34 -30.06
N GLY A 12 -7.35 -10.04 -29.80
CA GLY A 12 -7.97 -9.33 -28.67
C GLY A 12 -7.12 -9.06 -27.42
N MET A 13 -5.83 -8.75 -27.54
CA MET A 13 -5.01 -8.26 -26.40
C MET A 13 -4.23 -6.95 -26.64
N ALA A 14 -4.33 -6.30 -27.81
CA ALA A 14 -3.52 -5.14 -28.21
C ALA A 14 -3.41 -4.01 -27.14
N MET A 15 -4.53 -3.55 -26.58
CA MET A 15 -4.53 -2.54 -25.50
C MET A 15 -3.84 -3.02 -24.22
N ARG A 16 -4.00 -4.31 -23.88
CA ARG A 16 -3.34 -4.92 -22.72
C ARG A 16 -1.84 -5.01 -22.92
N ASP A 17 -1.40 -5.42 -24.10
CA ASP A 17 0.02 -5.64 -24.37
C ASP A 17 0.75 -4.30 -24.44
N THR A 18 0.14 -3.28 -25.05
CA THR A 18 0.61 -1.88 -25.03
C THR A 18 0.72 -1.32 -23.60
N LEU A 19 -0.28 -1.54 -22.74
CA LEU A 19 -0.22 -1.15 -21.32
C LEU A 19 0.83 -1.90 -20.49
N ASN A 20 1.36 -3.03 -20.97
CA ASN A 20 2.44 -3.77 -20.31
C ASN A 20 3.78 -3.66 -21.06
N TRP A 21 3.86 -2.79 -22.07
CA TRP A 21 5.07 -2.61 -22.87
C TRP A 21 6.20 -2.05 -22.01
N LYS A 22 7.32 -2.76 -22.00
CA LYS A 22 8.60 -2.30 -21.48
C LYS A 22 9.39 -1.62 -22.59
N PHE A 23 9.62 -0.31 -22.45
CA PHE A 23 10.60 0.40 -23.27
C PHE A 23 12.01 -0.12 -22.91
N ASN A 24 12.85 -0.30 -23.92
CA ASN A 24 14.28 -0.51 -23.70
C ASN A 24 14.97 0.85 -23.71
N PHE A 25 15.77 1.13 -22.67
CA PHE A 25 16.50 2.40 -22.53
C PHE A 25 17.99 2.21 -22.84
N ASP A 26 18.31 1.40 -23.85
CA ASP A 26 19.63 1.49 -24.48
C ASP A 26 19.71 2.87 -25.13
N VAL A 27 20.75 3.63 -24.77
CA VAL A 27 20.99 4.96 -25.34
C VAL A 27 21.54 4.76 -26.75
N SER A 28 20.66 4.87 -27.75
CA SER A 28 21.01 4.92 -29.17
C SER A 28 22.07 5.99 -29.43
N ASN A 29 22.79 5.90 -30.56
CA ASN A 29 23.74 6.95 -30.92
C ASN A 29 22.99 8.29 -31.01
N ARG A 30 23.51 9.32 -30.35
CA ARG A 30 22.89 10.65 -30.29
C ARG A 30 22.65 11.23 -31.68
N GLU A 31 23.53 10.94 -32.63
CA GLU A 31 23.43 11.31 -34.04
C GLU A 31 22.27 10.60 -34.76
N GLU A 32 22.00 9.32 -34.43
CA GLU A 32 20.87 8.56 -35.00
C GLU A 32 19.52 9.10 -34.47
N VAL A 33 19.48 9.42 -33.18
CA VAL A 33 18.34 10.08 -32.53
C VAL A 33 18.09 11.45 -33.18
N GLY A 34 19.14 12.26 -33.35
CA GLY A 34 19.08 13.55 -34.05
C GLY A 34 18.57 13.41 -35.48
N ALA A 35 19.05 12.42 -36.25
CA ALA A 35 18.62 12.18 -37.62
C ALA A 35 17.15 11.75 -37.74
N GLU A 36 16.66 10.83 -36.89
CA GLU A 36 15.23 10.46 -36.88
C GLU A 36 14.36 11.64 -36.41
N MET A 37 14.85 12.49 -35.50
CA MET A 37 14.14 13.72 -35.10
C MET A 37 14.09 14.78 -36.22
N ASN A 38 15.18 15.03 -36.94
CA ASN A 38 15.16 15.86 -38.16
C ASN A 38 14.12 15.31 -39.16
N THR A 39 14.12 13.99 -39.35
CA THR A 39 13.18 13.29 -40.24
C THR A 39 11.72 13.46 -39.80
N ARG A 40 11.38 13.23 -38.53
CA ARG A 40 9.99 13.15 -38.04
C ARG A 40 9.33 14.49 -37.73
N TYR A 41 10.10 15.50 -37.32
CA TYR A 41 9.57 16.81 -36.93
C TYR A 41 9.87 17.94 -37.93
N PHE A 42 10.86 17.78 -38.82
CA PHE A 42 11.33 18.86 -39.71
C PHE A 42 11.40 18.53 -41.21
N SER A 43 10.95 17.34 -41.62
CA SER A 43 10.81 17.00 -43.05
C SER A 43 9.66 17.77 -43.68
N SER A 44 9.95 18.97 -44.20
CA SER A 44 9.11 19.67 -45.16
C SER A 44 8.91 18.75 -46.37
N GLY A 45 7.72 18.19 -46.51
CA GLY A 45 7.42 17.15 -47.48
C GLY A 45 7.75 17.60 -48.91
N SER A 46 8.82 17.05 -49.49
CA SER A 46 9.09 17.23 -50.90
C SER A 46 7.95 16.60 -51.70
N GLU A 47 7.49 17.27 -52.75
CA GLU A 47 6.16 17.10 -53.39
C GLU A 47 5.87 15.71 -53.99
N LYS A 48 6.79 14.75 -53.85
CA LYS A 48 6.72 13.38 -54.36
C LYS A 48 6.74 12.31 -53.27
N SER A 49 6.87 12.67 -51.99
CA SER A 49 6.84 11.75 -50.84
C SER A 49 5.58 11.98 -49.98
N GLN A 50 4.41 11.73 -50.57
CA GLN A 50 3.08 12.05 -50.04
C GLN A 50 2.60 11.12 -48.88
N ALA A 51 3.51 10.65 -48.03
CA ALA A 51 3.25 9.56 -47.07
C ALA A 51 3.89 9.72 -45.67
N SER A 52 4.70 10.76 -45.43
CA SER A 52 5.32 11.03 -44.13
C SER A 52 4.62 12.19 -43.42
N SER A 53 3.66 11.86 -42.55
CA SER A 53 2.98 12.84 -41.68
C SER A 53 3.98 13.53 -40.74
N VAL A 54 4.07 14.86 -40.81
CA VAL A 54 4.90 15.64 -39.87
C VAL A 54 4.34 15.47 -38.45
N THR A 55 5.20 15.18 -37.48
CA THR A 55 4.79 15.07 -36.07
C THR A 55 4.77 16.46 -35.41
N VAL A 56 3.61 16.87 -34.90
CA VAL A 56 3.45 18.13 -34.17
C VAL A 56 3.89 17.94 -32.71
N LEU A 57 4.90 18.68 -32.26
CA LEU A 57 5.46 18.55 -30.91
C LEU A 57 5.20 19.80 -30.06
N ARG A 58 4.63 19.59 -28.86
CA ARG A 58 4.33 20.63 -27.86
C ARG A 58 4.99 20.35 -26.52
N VAL A 59 5.32 21.41 -25.78
CA VAL A 59 5.78 21.33 -24.38
C VAL A 59 5.13 22.44 -23.56
N ASP A 60 4.37 22.03 -22.54
CA ASP A 60 3.49 22.84 -21.71
C ASP A 60 2.53 23.69 -22.58
N GLY A 61 1.86 23.00 -23.51
CA GLY A 61 0.86 23.54 -24.44
C GLY A 61 1.41 24.35 -25.62
N LYS A 62 2.67 24.79 -25.60
CA LYS A 62 3.32 25.60 -26.66
C LYS A 62 4.00 24.73 -27.69
N LEU A 63 3.98 25.11 -28.97
CA LEU A 63 4.72 24.40 -30.02
C LEU A 63 6.22 24.57 -29.79
N ILE A 64 6.99 23.47 -29.72
CA ILE A 64 8.43 23.58 -29.44
C ILE A 64 9.19 24.34 -30.53
N LEU A 65 8.70 24.29 -31.77
CA LEU A 65 9.23 25.02 -32.92
C LEU A 65 9.14 26.55 -32.77
N GLU A 66 8.24 27.07 -31.91
CA GLU A 66 8.18 28.49 -31.58
C GLU A 66 9.38 28.93 -30.71
N ALA A 67 9.91 28.01 -29.89
CA ALA A 67 11.07 28.23 -29.04
C ALA A 67 12.42 28.13 -29.77
N PHE A 68 12.42 27.76 -31.05
CA PHE A 68 13.62 27.82 -31.89
C PHE A 68 13.91 29.28 -32.27
N ASP A 69 15.13 29.73 -31.97
CA ASP A 69 15.70 30.95 -32.53
C ASP A 69 15.69 30.86 -34.08
N PRO A 70 15.51 31.96 -34.84
CA PRO A 70 15.65 31.96 -36.30
C PRO A 70 16.90 31.20 -36.80
N ALA A 71 18.08 31.40 -36.19
CA ALA A 71 19.31 30.72 -36.58
C ALA A 71 19.27 29.19 -36.32
N GLN A 72 18.43 28.73 -35.38
CA GLN A 72 18.19 27.31 -35.13
C GLN A 72 17.20 26.70 -36.14
N ARG A 73 16.31 27.51 -36.74
CA ARG A 73 15.36 27.06 -37.78
C ARG A 73 16.06 26.84 -39.12
N ASP A 74 17.14 27.57 -39.37
CA ASP A 74 17.97 27.48 -40.58
C ASP A 74 19.08 26.40 -40.49
N ALA A 75 19.18 25.67 -39.37
CA ALA A 75 20.27 24.72 -39.06
C ALA A 75 20.32 23.43 -39.92
N GLY A 76 19.61 23.37 -41.05
CA GLY A 76 19.63 22.24 -41.99
C GLY A 76 19.29 20.90 -41.31
N ASP A 77 20.15 19.89 -41.50
CA ASP A 77 19.91 18.57 -40.91
C ASP A 77 20.14 18.51 -39.39
N ALA A 78 20.92 19.46 -38.82
CA ALA A 78 21.18 19.53 -37.38
C ALA A 78 19.98 20.03 -36.54
N ARG A 79 18.84 20.37 -37.18
CA ARG A 79 17.61 20.78 -36.47
C ARG A 79 17.10 19.70 -35.50
N GLY A 80 17.35 18.43 -35.82
CA GLY A 80 17.04 17.30 -34.94
C GLY A 80 17.91 17.27 -33.67
N ASP A 81 19.22 17.50 -33.80
CA ASP A 81 20.13 17.62 -32.64
C ASP A 81 19.81 18.82 -31.75
N VAL A 82 19.41 19.95 -32.37
CA VAL A 82 18.92 21.12 -31.63
C VAL A 82 17.63 20.80 -30.88
N LEU A 83 16.69 20.06 -31.49
CA LEU A 83 15.47 19.61 -30.82
C LEU A 83 15.77 18.69 -29.63
N LEU A 84 16.67 17.72 -29.83
CA LEU A 84 17.13 16.80 -28.79
C LEU A 84 17.78 17.57 -27.62
N GLY A 85 18.64 18.55 -27.93
CA GLY A 85 19.27 19.43 -26.94
C GLY A 85 18.27 20.30 -26.15
N LEU A 86 17.25 20.84 -26.82
CA LEU A 86 16.21 21.65 -26.19
C LEU A 86 15.30 20.82 -25.26
N LEU A 87 14.91 19.61 -25.67
CA LEU A 87 14.16 18.68 -24.81
C LEU A 87 15.00 18.20 -23.63
N HIS A 88 16.23 17.75 -23.89
CA HIS A 88 17.20 17.35 -22.87
C HIS A 88 17.33 18.42 -21.79
N LYS A 89 17.67 19.66 -22.18
CA LYS A 89 17.82 20.75 -21.22
C LYS A 89 16.54 21.03 -20.43
N ARG A 90 15.37 21.06 -21.09
CA ARG A 90 14.10 21.37 -20.41
C ARG A 90 13.67 20.29 -19.40
N PHE A 91 14.04 19.03 -19.62
CA PHE A 91 13.86 17.96 -18.63
C PHE A 91 14.90 18.01 -17.51
N GLU A 92 16.15 18.36 -17.82
CA GLU A 92 17.23 18.54 -16.83
C GLU A 92 16.90 19.70 -15.87
N ASP A 93 16.47 20.84 -16.42
CA ASP A 93 15.99 22.00 -15.67
C ASP A 93 14.81 21.60 -14.75
N ALA A 94 13.84 20.82 -15.26
CA ALA A 94 12.68 20.37 -14.49
C ALA A 94 13.05 19.43 -13.32
N PHE A 95 13.86 18.39 -13.58
CA PHE A 95 14.33 17.50 -12.52
C PHE A 95 15.15 18.25 -11.46
N SER A 96 16.04 19.15 -11.90
CA SER A 96 16.90 19.94 -11.00
C SER A 96 16.11 20.95 -10.15
N ALA A 97 15.07 21.57 -10.71
CA ALA A 97 14.24 22.55 -10.02
C ALA A 97 13.28 21.93 -8.98
N HIS A 98 12.91 20.65 -9.13
CA HIS A 98 11.81 20.05 -8.36
C HIS A 98 12.20 18.82 -7.53
N ALA A 99 13.31 18.15 -7.83
CA ALA A 99 13.90 17.14 -6.96
C ALA A 99 15.12 17.71 -6.21
N SER A 100 14.90 18.38 -5.07
CA SER A 100 15.93 19.09 -4.28
C SER A 100 17.17 18.30 -3.85
N ASN A 101 17.16 16.97 -4.07
CA ASN A 101 18.19 16.02 -3.67
C ASN A 101 18.70 15.19 -4.87
N MET A 102 18.27 15.46 -6.10
CA MET A 102 18.78 14.78 -7.30
C MET A 102 20.09 15.45 -7.76
N PRO A 103 21.20 14.71 -7.92
CA PRO A 103 22.42 15.27 -8.50
C PRO A 103 22.19 15.71 -9.95
N SER A 104 22.88 16.77 -10.37
CA SER A 104 22.85 17.32 -11.73
C SER A 104 23.11 16.27 -12.80
N GLU A 105 24.04 15.36 -12.54
CA GLU A 105 24.45 14.31 -13.48
C GLU A 105 23.34 13.27 -13.67
N VAL A 106 22.53 13.05 -12.64
CA VAL A 106 21.36 12.15 -12.66
C VAL A 106 20.17 12.85 -13.30
N ALA A 107 19.98 14.16 -13.08
CA ALA A 107 18.98 14.96 -13.77
C ALA A 107 19.25 14.95 -15.29
N ALA A 108 20.49 15.26 -15.71
CA ALA A 108 20.94 15.21 -17.10
C ALA A 108 20.78 13.81 -17.70
N GLN A 109 21.20 12.74 -17.00
CA GLN A 109 21.06 11.38 -17.53
C GLN A 109 19.58 10.94 -17.68
N ASN A 110 18.72 11.24 -16.71
CA ASN A 110 17.28 10.96 -16.82
C ASN A 110 16.66 11.77 -17.98
N ALA A 111 17.06 13.04 -18.12
CA ALA A 111 16.62 13.92 -19.17
C ALA A 111 17.05 13.46 -20.57
N GLU A 112 18.29 12.98 -20.73
CA GLU A 112 18.82 12.49 -22.02
C GLU A 112 18.09 11.21 -22.45
N VAL A 113 17.85 10.29 -21.51
CA VAL A 113 17.04 9.09 -21.77
C VAL A 113 15.62 9.44 -22.23
N ILE A 114 14.94 10.40 -21.57
CA ILE A 114 13.57 10.78 -21.96
C ILE A 114 13.57 11.55 -23.29
N ALA A 115 14.49 12.49 -23.49
CA ALA A 115 14.61 13.24 -24.73
C ALA A 115 14.92 12.35 -25.94
N SER A 116 15.69 11.27 -25.74
CA SER A 116 16.04 10.31 -26.80
C SER A 116 14.85 9.47 -27.27
N LEU A 117 13.82 9.25 -26.44
CA LEU A 117 12.59 8.55 -26.84
C LEU A 117 11.86 9.26 -27.98
N PHE A 118 11.99 10.58 -28.09
CA PHE A 118 11.36 11.36 -29.16
C PHE A 118 12.02 11.14 -30.53
N GLY A 119 13.20 10.50 -30.58
CA GLY A 119 13.81 9.92 -31.78
C GLY A 119 13.82 8.38 -31.81
N SER A 120 13.25 7.69 -30.81
CA SER A 120 13.09 6.24 -30.85
C SER A 120 11.94 5.85 -31.77
N LYS A 121 12.24 5.04 -32.77
CA LYS A 121 11.23 4.49 -33.69
C LYS A 121 10.19 3.63 -32.97
N GLU A 122 10.59 2.91 -31.92
CA GLU A 122 9.72 2.07 -31.10
C GLU A 122 8.65 2.91 -30.39
N PHE A 123 9.02 4.09 -29.90
CA PHE A 123 8.10 5.06 -29.30
C PHE A 123 7.27 5.80 -30.37
N LEU A 124 7.89 6.23 -31.47
CA LEU A 124 7.22 6.93 -32.57
C LEU A 124 6.30 6.04 -33.43
N ASP A 125 6.44 4.73 -33.34
CA ASP A 125 5.54 3.76 -33.98
C ASP A 125 4.69 2.98 -32.93
N ALA A 126 4.70 3.36 -31.65
CA ALA A 126 4.06 2.61 -30.54
C ALA A 126 2.54 2.42 -30.67
N ASP A 127 1.85 3.38 -31.26
CA ASP A 127 0.41 3.31 -31.57
C ASP A 127 0.09 2.22 -32.60
N ARG A 128 1.06 1.77 -33.41
CA ARG A 128 0.86 0.63 -34.34
C ARG A 128 0.73 -0.73 -33.62
N ALA A 129 1.04 -0.81 -32.33
CA ALA A 129 0.68 -1.98 -31.51
C ALA A 129 -0.83 -2.05 -31.22
N LEU A 130 -1.52 -0.91 -31.25
CA LEU A 130 -2.97 -0.77 -31.11
C LEU A 130 -3.65 -0.86 -32.48
N HIS A 131 -3.03 -0.26 -33.49
CA HIS A 131 -3.44 -0.30 -34.89
C HIS A 131 -2.40 -1.05 -35.74
N PRO A 132 -2.41 -2.39 -35.77
CA PRO A 132 -1.55 -3.14 -36.69
C PRO A 132 -1.85 -2.71 -38.13
N PRO A 133 -0.83 -2.48 -38.98
CA PRO A 133 -1.02 -1.93 -40.31
C PRO A 133 -1.90 -2.86 -41.15
N ASP A 134 -3.00 -2.29 -41.63
CA ASP A 134 -4.02 -2.88 -42.49
C ASP A 134 -4.15 -1.88 -43.64
N ASP A 135 -3.89 -2.29 -44.89
CA ASP A 135 -3.67 -1.38 -46.04
C ASP A 135 -4.79 -0.34 -46.26
N LYS A 136 -5.97 -0.63 -45.69
CA LYS A 136 -7.16 0.21 -45.64
C LYS A 136 -7.05 1.46 -44.76
N HIS A 137 -6.00 1.61 -43.96
CA HIS A 137 -5.84 2.73 -43.01
C HIS A 137 -4.42 3.29 -43.07
N LYS A 138 -4.29 4.62 -43.12
CA LYS A 138 -3.00 5.33 -43.14
C LYS A 138 -2.93 6.31 -41.98
N VAL A 139 -1.75 6.45 -41.39
CA VAL A 139 -1.46 7.54 -40.45
C VAL A 139 -1.58 8.87 -41.20
N HIS A 140 -2.29 9.84 -40.62
CA HIS A 140 -2.61 11.13 -41.23
C HIS A 140 -1.86 12.27 -40.58
N GLU A 141 -2.07 12.47 -39.28
CA GLU A 141 -1.32 13.42 -38.45
C GLU A 141 -0.89 12.73 -37.15
N GLN A 142 0.31 13.06 -36.67
CA GLN A 142 0.78 12.68 -35.34
C GLN A 142 1.01 13.94 -34.51
N ALA A 143 0.57 13.93 -33.25
CA ALA A 143 0.86 14.96 -32.27
C ALA A 143 1.44 14.33 -31.01
N ILE A 144 2.38 15.03 -30.37
CA ILE A 144 2.89 14.68 -29.05
C ILE A 144 2.86 15.95 -28.21
N ASP A 145 2.12 15.91 -27.11
CA ASP A 145 2.13 16.95 -26.08
C ASP A 145 2.93 16.45 -24.88
N ILE A 146 3.67 17.35 -24.25
CA ILE A 146 4.52 17.08 -23.10
C ILE A 146 4.15 18.06 -22.00
N GLN A 147 3.72 17.55 -20.86
CA GLN A 147 3.39 18.35 -19.68
C GLN A 147 4.38 18.04 -18.56
N ILE A 148 5.03 19.07 -18.03
CA ILE A 148 5.99 18.96 -16.93
C ILE A 148 5.30 19.41 -15.64
N ASP A 149 5.24 18.52 -14.65
CA ASP A 149 4.57 18.75 -13.35
C ASP A 149 5.44 18.18 -12.22
N GLY A 150 6.16 19.07 -11.53
CA GLY A 150 7.14 18.66 -10.52
C GLY A 150 8.28 17.83 -11.12
N ALA A 151 8.63 16.71 -10.46
CA ALA A 151 9.61 15.74 -10.96
C ALA A 151 8.95 14.63 -11.83
N ASP A 152 7.73 14.87 -12.31
CA ASP A 152 6.98 13.98 -13.19
C ASP A 152 6.82 14.62 -14.59
N ILE A 153 7.13 13.86 -15.63
CA ILE A 153 6.95 14.27 -17.03
C ILE A 153 5.86 13.40 -17.65
N TYR A 154 4.79 14.02 -18.12
CA TYR A 154 3.67 13.36 -18.77
C TYR A 154 3.78 13.59 -20.28
N ILE A 155 3.71 12.52 -21.06
CA ILE A 155 3.75 12.57 -22.53
C ILE A 155 2.43 12.00 -23.05
N ARG A 156 1.68 12.81 -23.82
CA ARG A 156 0.43 12.43 -24.48
C ARG A 156 0.63 12.42 -25.98
N LYS A 157 0.78 11.23 -26.56
CA LYS A 157 0.82 11.03 -28.01
C LYS A 157 -0.59 10.82 -28.54
N THR A 158 -0.92 11.52 -29.63
CA THR A 158 -2.16 11.37 -30.39
C THR A 158 -1.80 11.04 -31.83
N THR A 159 -2.41 10.01 -32.42
CA THR A 159 -2.25 9.70 -33.85
C THR A 159 -3.61 9.55 -34.50
N THR A 160 -3.84 10.29 -35.59
CA THR A 160 -5.04 10.17 -36.41
C THR A 160 -4.78 9.23 -37.57
N TYR A 161 -5.80 8.44 -37.92
CA TYR A 161 -5.80 7.51 -39.03
C TYR A 161 -6.94 7.87 -39.98
N VAL A 162 -6.68 7.82 -41.29
CA VAL A 162 -7.66 8.05 -42.36
C VAL A 162 -7.86 6.80 -43.19
N ALA A 163 -9.03 6.72 -43.85
CA ALA A 163 -9.32 5.66 -44.80
C ALA A 163 -8.36 5.69 -46.00
N GLY A 164 -7.58 4.61 -46.18
CA GLY A 164 -6.76 4.36 -47.36
C GLY A 164 -7.57 3.87 -48.58
N ASP A 165 -8.79 3.40 -48.35
CA ASP A 165 -9.79 3.00 -49.34
C ASP A 165 -11.17 3.50 -48.89
N ARG A 166 -11.94 4.11 -49.81
CA ARG A 166 -13.28 4.65 -49.51
C ARG A 166 -14.31 3.56 -49.20
N SER A 167 -14.03 2.28 -49.51
CA SER A 167 -14.97 1.16 -49.29
C SER A 167 -15.35 0.90 -47.82
N CYS A 168 -14.64 1.48 -46.84
CA CYS A 168 -14.99 1.39 -45.43
C CYS A 168 -15.83 2.58 -44.90
N LEU A 169 -16.06 3.61 -45.73
CA LEU A 169 -16.79 4.82 -45.37
C LEU A 169 -18.27 4.69 -45.70
N LYS A 170 -19.11 5.03 -44.73
CA LYS A 170 -20.56 4.87 -44.79
C LYS A 170 -21.23 5.85 -45.75
N GLY A 171 -22.08 5.33 -46.64
CA GLY A 171 -22.98 6.14 -47.47
C GLY A 171 -22.36 6.81 -48.70
N LEU A 172 -21.08 6.57 -49.01
CA LEU A 172 -20.49 6.95 -50.31
C LEU A 172 -20.95 5.97 -51.40
N ASP A 173 -22.16 6.15 -51.90
CA ASP A 173 -22.72 5.34 -52.98
C ASP A 173 -22.13 5.77 -54.34
N VAL A 174 -20.91 5.28 -54.61
CA VAL A 174 -20.04 5.66 -55.76
C VAL A 174 -20.75 5.55 -57.12
N ASN A 175 -21.81 4.74 -57.22
CA ASN A 175 -22.55 4.51 -58.46
C ASN A 175 -23.70 5.53 -58.70
N SER A 176 -24.04 6.40 -57.75
CA SER A 176 -25.21 7.28 -57.87
C SER A 176 -24.96 8.54 -58.73
N ALA A 177 -23.72 8.82 -59.16
CA ALA A 177 -23.34 10.02 -59.90
C ALA A 177 -23.39 9.87 -61.43
N GLY A 178 -24.51 9.34 -61.96
CA GLY A 178 -24.75 9.20 -63.40
C GLY A 178 -25.07 10.53 -64.11
N GLY A 179 -24.23 11.56 -63.97
CA GLY A 179 -24.56 12.92 -64.44
C GLY A 179 -23.35 13.83 -64.71
N THR A 180 -23.06 14.03 -66.00
CA THR A 180 -22.18 15.08 -66.59
C THR A 180 -20.69 15.12 -66.19
N ARG A 181 -19.83 15.44 -67.19
CA ARG A 181 -18.39 15.15 -67.20
C ARG A 181 -17.53 16.43 -67.14
N ALA A 182 -17.78 17.34 -66.19
CA ALA A 182 -17.26 18.70 -66.28
C ALA A 182 -16.96 19.43 -64.95
N GLU A 183 -16.28 18.81 -63.97
CA GLU A 183 -15.71 19.57 -62.83
C GLU A 183 -14.52 18.87 -62.12
N SER A 184 -13.63 18.23 -62.90
CA SER A 184 -12.56 17.35 -62.38
C SER A 184 -11.28 18.03 -61.87
N PHE A 185 -11.35 19.29 -61.39
CA PHE A 185 -10.15 20.10 -61.08
C PHE A 185 -9.93 20.47 -59.59
N PHE A 186 -10.88 20.18 -58.70
CA PHE A 186 -10.75 20.44 -57.25
C PHE A 186 -10.66 19.18 -56.37
N VAL A 187 -10.47 18.00 -56.98
CA VAL A 187 -10.42 16.68 -56.29
C VAL A 187 -9.09 16.44 -55.54
N GLY A 188 -8.30 17.48 -55.28
CA GLY A 188 -6.91 17.35 -54.81
C GLY A 188 -6.72 17.07 -53.31
N GLN A 189 -7.67 17.46 -52.45
CA GLN A 189 -7.39 17.59 -51.00
C GLN A 189 -8.58 17.32 -50.05
N ALA A 190 -9.78 16.99 -50.56
CA ALA A 190 -11.02 17.06 -49.77
C ALA A 190 -11.40 15.78 -48.98
N ASP A 191 -10.81 14.63 -49.27
CA ASP A 191 -11.42 13.31 -48.98
C ASP A 191 -10.70 12.44 -47.92
N SER A 192 -9.74 12.98 -47.16
CA SER A 192 -9.03 12.24 -46.10
C SER A 192 -9.85 12.20 -44.80
N VAL A 193 -10.97 11.46 -44.80
CA VAL A 193 -11.85 11.33 -43.63
C VAL A 193 -11.13 10.58 -42.50
N VAL A 194 -10.99 11.23 -41.34
CA VAL A 194 -10.41 10.61 -40.12
C VAL A 194 -11.36 9.52 -39.60
N THR A 195 -10.89 8.28 -39.64
CA THR A 195 -11.64 7.08 -39.26
C THR A 195 -11.34 6.64 -37.82
N GLU A 196 -10.15 6.90 -37.31
CA GLU A 196 -9.71 6.43 -35.99
C GLU A 196 -8.69 7.40 -35.36
N VAL A 197 -8.76 7.58 -34.05
CA VAL A 197 -7.84 8.43 -33.26
C VAL A 197 -7.30 7.63 -32.09
N VAL A 198 -5.99 7.43 -32.05
CA VAL A 198 -5.30 6.67 -31.01
C VAL A 198 -4.60 7.64 -30.05
N GLU A 199 -4.88 7.55 -28.76
CA GLU A 199 -4.24 8.32 -27.69
C GLU A 199 -3.42 7.38 -26.79
N LEU A 200 -2.16 7.71 -26.57
CA LEU A 200 -1.25 7.01 -25.67
C LEU A 200 -0.70 8.02 -24.66
N GLU A 201 -1.01 7.82 -23.38
CA GLU A 201 -0.52 8.67 -22.30
C GLU A 201 0.48 7.90 -21.43
N MET A 202 1.63 8.53 -21.18
CA MET A 202 2.74 7.95 -20.44
C MET A 202 3.24 8.93 -19.39
N LYS A 203 3.59 8.42 -18.22
CA LYS A 203 4.24 9.15 -17.13
C LYS A 203 5.65 8.64 -16.91
N PHE A 204 6.59 9.57 -16.80
CA PHE A 204 7.97 9.36 -16.38
C PHE A 204 8.13 10.00 -15.00
N SER A 205 8.67 9.24 -14.06
CA SER A 205 8.85 9.68 -12.66
C SER A 205 10.20 9.21 -12.15
N SER A 206 11.04 10.13 -11.67
CA SER A 206 12.36 9.78 -11.12
C SER A 206 12.27 9.56 -9.62
N LYS A 207 12.70 8.39 -9.14
CA LYS A 207 12.51 7.93 -7.76
C LYS A 207 13.83 7.48 -7.14
N PHE A 208 14.15 8.05 -5.98
CA PHE A 208 15.25 7.60 -5.13
C PHE A 208 14.86 6.31 -4.39
N ILE A 209 15.55 5.22 -4.67
CA ILE A 209 15.38 3.91 -4.03
C ILE A 209 16.60 3.62 -3.16
N GLY A 210 16.43 3.78 -1.85
CA GLY A 210 17.43 3.47 -0.83
C GLY A 210 17.39 4.45 0.34
N SER A 211 18.37 4.33 1.23
CA SER A 211 18.53 5.17 2.41
C SER A 211 20.01 5.39 2.68
N GLY A 212 20.46 6.65 2.79
CA GLY A 212 21.88 6.98 2.90
C GLY A 212 22.61 6.97 1.55
N ALA A 213 23.94 6.93 1.59
CA ALA A 213 24.81 7.13 0.42
C ALA A 213 24.69 6.06 -0.68
N ASP A 214 24.24 4.85 -0.35
CA ASP A 214 24.06 3.75 -1.31
C ASP A 214 22.74 3.82 -2.11
N GLY A 215 21.87 4.78 -1.81
CA GLY A 215 20.59 4.93 -2.49
C GLY A 215 20.75 5.37 -3.96
N ARG A 216 19.91 4.81 -4.83
CA ARG A 216 20.01 5.02 -6.28
C ARG A 216 18.77 5.69 -6.83
N TRP A 217 18.95 6.67 -7.70
CA TRP A 217 17.86 7.18 -8.52
C TRP A 217 17.48 6.15 -9.59
N THR A 218 16.18 6.07 -9.89
CA THR A 218 15.61 5.15 -10.86
C THR A 218 14.50 5.87 -11.63
N LEU A 219 14.54 5.80 -12.96
CA LEU A 219 13.50 6.34 -13.82
C LEU A 219 12.39 5.29 -14.01
N GLU A 220 11.20 5.54 -13.45
CA GLU A 220 10.01 4.72 -13.72
C GLU A 220 9.20 5.36 -14.84
N ALA A 221 9.20 4.70 -16.01
CA ALA A 221 8.31 5.00 -17.13
C ALA A 221 7.07 4.09 -17.10
N LYS A 222 5.89 4.65 -17.35
CA LYS A 222 4.61 3.95 -17.15
C LYS A 222 3.52 4.48 -18.07
N VAL A 223 2.86 3.59 -18.83
CA VAL A 223 1.64 3.94 -19.56
C VAL A 223 0.48 4.14 -18.58
N THR A 224 -0.14 5.32 -18.59
CA THR A 224 -1.23 5.72 -17.67
C THR A 224 -2.61 5.49 -18.26
N ASP A 225 -2.80 5.89 -19.52
CA ASP A 225 -4.02 5.72 -20.31
C ASP A 225 -3.65 5.29 -21.74
N VAL A 226 -4.51 4.44 -22.32
CA VAL A 226 -4.52 4.12 -23.73
C VAL A 226 -5.96 4.29 -24.20
N ALA A 227 -6.22 5.08 -25.23
CA ALA A 227 -7.54 5.21 -25.80
C ALA A 227 -7.53 5.10 -27.33
N VAL A 228 -8.65 4.62 -27.87
CA VAL A 228 -8.95 4.62 -29.30
C VAL A 228 -10.37 5.12 -29.49
N GLU A 229 -10.53 6.18 -30.26
CA GLU A 229 -11.82 6.70 -30.71
C GLU A 229 -12.05 6.28 -32.16
N LEU A 230 -13.25 5.79 -32.47
CA LEU A 230 -13.66 5.34 -33.80
C LEU A 230 -14.73 6.28 -34.37
N SER A 231 -14.56 6.68 -35.62
CA SER A 231 -15.42 7.65 -36.33
C SER A 231 -16.83 7.12 -36.61
N ASP A 232 -17.83 8.01 -36.68
CA ASP A 232 -19.18 7.70 -37.16
C ASP A 232 -19.29 7.55 -38.69
N ALA A 233 -18.23 7.95 -39.41
CA ALA A 233 -18.06 7.69 -40.83
C ALA A 233 -17.72 6.21 -41.14
N LEU A 234 -17.28 5.41 -40.17
CA LEU A 234 -17.06 3.97 -40.33
C LEU A 234 -18.38 3.19 -40.32
N GLU A 235 -18.48 2.17 -41.18
CA GLU A 235 -19.62 1.26 -41.13
C GLU A 235 -19.70 0.51 -39.77
N PRO A 236 -20.90 0.27 -39.19
CA PRO A 236 -21.04 -0.32 -37.85
C PRO A 236 -20.41 -1.70 -37.68
N GLU A 237 -20.17 -2.44 -38.76
CA GLU A 237 -19.46 -3.72 -38.72
C GLU A 237 -17.95 -3.53 -38.60
N ALA A 238 -17.37 -2.53 -39.26
CA ALA A 238 -15.97 -2.16 -39.09
C ALA A 238 -15.69 -1.63 -37.68
N VAL A 239 -16.61 -0.85 -37.10
CA VAL A 239 -16.54 -0.40 -35.70
C VAL A 239 -16.52 -1.60 -34.75
N ARG A 240 -17.39 -2.59 -34.95
CA ARG A 240 -17.40 -3.84 -34.14
C ARG A 240 -16.12 -4.65 -34.31
N GLU A 241 -15.62 -4.82 -35.53
CA GLU A 241 -14.39 -5.57 -35.77
C GLU A 241 -13.19 -4.89 -35.10
N ARG A 242 -13.09 -3.55 -35.16
CA ARG A 242 -12.05 -2.78 -34.46
C ARG A 242 -12.16 -2.94 -32.94
N MET A 243 -13.37 -2.89 -32.37
CA MET A 243 -13.58 -3.16 -30.94
C MET A 243 -13.12 -4.58 -30.54
N ASP A 244 -13.48 -5.62 -31.30
CA ASP A 244 -13.01 -6.99 -31.05
C ASP A 244 -11.47 -7.11 -31.18
N ARG A 245 -10.86 -6.47 -32.19
CA ARG A 245 -9.39 -6.44 -32.40
C ARG A 245 -8.67 -5.82 -31.18
N LEU A 246 -9.19 -4.73 -30.63
CA LEU A 246 -8.66 -4.04 -29.44
C LEU A 246 -8.80 -4.86 -28.13
N GLY A 247 -9.55 -5.96 -28.15
CA GLY A 247 -9.85 -6.78 -26.96
C GLY A 247 -11.06 -6.31 -26.17
N VAL A 248 -11.91 -5.44 -26.75
CA VAL A 248 -13.16 -5.02 -26.11
C VAL A 248 -14.15 -6.19 -26.14
N PRO A 249 -14.74 -6.58 -25.00
CA PRO A 249 -15.76 -7.61 -25.01
C PRO A 249 -17.09 -7.10 -25.59
N THR A 250 -17.28 -7.24 -26.91
CA THR A 250 -18.47 -6.77 -27.66
C THR A 250 -19.79 -7.43 -27.24
N THR A 251 -19.76 -8.59 -26.59
CA THR A 251 -20.97 -9.23 -26.05
C THR A 251 -21.46 -8.53 -24.79
N ARG A 252 -22.79 -8.42 -24.60
CA ARG A 252 -23.40 -7.83 -23.39
C ARG A 252 -22.89 -8.44 -22.07
N LEU A 253 -22.62 -9.76 -22.04
CA LEU A 253 -22.00 -10.41 -20.88
C LEU A 253 -20.53 -9.98 -20.69
N GLY A 254 -19.75 -9.90 -21.76
CA GLY A 254 -18.37 -9.44 -21.70
C GLY A 254 -18.25 -8.00 -21.17
N MET A 255 -19.13 -7.11 -21.64
CA MET A 255 -19.21 -5.72 -21.18
C MET A 255 -19.57 -5.65 -19.68
N TRP A 256 -20.45 -6.54 -19.21
CA TRP A 256 -20.76 -6.71 -17.79
C TRP A 256 -19.55 -7.25 -16.99
N PHE A 257 -18.72 -8.14 -17.56
CA PHE A 257 -17.48 -8.59 -16.94
C PHE A 257 -16.40 -7.50 -16.86
N ALA A 258 -16.28 -6.61 -17.85
CA ALA A 258 -15.37 -5.46 -17.78
C ALA A 258 -15.80 -4.48 -16.65
N TRP A 259 -17.11 -4.23 -16.54
CA TRP A 259 -17.69 -3.45 -15.45
C TRP A 259 -17.44 -4.09 -14.07
N LEU A 260 -17.65 -5.40 -13.92
CA LEU A 260 -17.34 -6.14 -12.69
C LEU A 260 -15.84 -6.14 -12.35
N ALA A 261 -14.95 -6.30 -13.33
CA ALA A 261 -13.51 -6.25 -13.11
C ALA A 261 -13.06 -4.87 -12.55
N SER A 262 -13.75 -3.79 -12.93
CA SER A 262 -13.52 -2.46 -12.36
C SER A 262 -13.89 -2.34 -10.87
N PHE A 263 -14.77 -3.21 -10.35
CA PHE A 263 -15.21 -3.21 -8.96
C PHE A 263 -14.27 -3.98 -8.02
N PHE A 264 -13.77 -5.15 -8.43
CA PHE A 264 -13.16 -6.13 -7.52
C PHE A 264 -11.81 -5.75 -6.89
N SER A 265 -11.31 -4.52 -7.10
CA SER A 265 -10.08 -3.99 -6.49
C SER A 265 -8.79 -4.80 -6.75
N THR A 266 -8.84 -5.77 -7.66
CA THR A 266 -7.67 -6.45 -8.21
C THR A 266 -6.80 -5.46 -8.98
N ARG A 267 -5.47 -5.54 -8.80
CA ARG A 267 -4.51 -4.83 -9.67
C ARG A 267 -4.75 -5.30 -11.10
N GLY A 268 -5.14 -4.38 -11.99
CA GLY A 268 -5.59 -4.73 -13.32
C GLY A 268 -5.93 -3.52 -14.18
N ILE A 269 -6.15 -3.81 -15.46
CA ILE A 269 -6.48 -2.83 -16.49
C ILE A 269 -7.99 -2.60 -16.48
N GLN A 270 -8.40 -1.36 -16.26
CA GLN A 270 -9.80 -0.96 -16.37
C GLN A 270 -10.07 -0.54 -17.81
N PHE A 271 -10.85 -1.36 -18.53
CA PHE A 271 -11.46 -0.96 -19.80
C PHE A 271 -12.71 -0.11 -19.53
N VAL A 272 -12.85 0.98 -20.27
CA VAL A 272 -14.02 1.85 -20.33
C VAL A 272 -14.43 1.94 -21.80
N VAL A 273 -15.71 1.72 -22.08
CA VAL A 273 -16.31 1.95 -23.40
C VAL A 273 -17.37 3.02 -23.23
N SER A 274 -17.21 4.14 -23.93
CA SER A 274 -18.15 5.27 -23.90
C SER A 274 -18.99 5.30 -25.17
N THR A 275 -20.30 5.45 -25.00
CA THR A 275 -21.24 5.78 -26.08
C THR A 275 -21.09 7.24 -26.51
N PRO A 276 -21.57 7.65 -27.71
CA PRO A 276 -21.49 9.04 -28.17
C PRO A 276 -22.02 10.09 -27.18
N ALA A 277 -23.10 9.79 -26.45
CA ALA A 277 -23.67 10.73 -25.47
C ALA A 277 -22.76 10.90 -24.22
N GLU A 278 -22.16 9.81 -23.74
CA GLU A 278 -21.16 9.85 -22.67
C GLU A 278 -19.86 10.51 -23.14
N LEU A 279 -19.55 10.38 -24.44
CA LEU A 279 -18.41 11.01 -25.10
C LEU A 279 -18.54 12.52 -25.18
N GLU A 280 -19.66 13.08 -25.61
CA GLU A 280 -19.87 14.54 -25.60
C GLU A 280 -19.85 15.11 -24.18
N ALA A 281 -20.44 14.40 -23.20
CA ALA A 281 -20.33 14.77 -21.79
C ALA A 281 -18.88 14.72 -21.26
N ALA A 282 -18.07 13.74 -21.69
CA ALA A 282 -16.67 13.61 -21.30
C ALA A 282 -15.74 14.59 -22.05
N LYS A 283 -16.06 14.96 -23.29
CA LYS A 283 -15.36 15.99 -24.08
C LYS A 283 -15.44 17.33 -23.38
N ALA A 284 -16.64 17.76 -22.98
CA ALA A 284 -16.84 19.04 -22.28
C ALA A 284 -15.99 19.16 -20.99
N ALA A 285 -15.69 18.04 -20.33
CA ALA A 285 -14.84 17.98 -19.14
C ALA A 285 -13.32 17.84 -19.42
N ARG A 286 -12.89 17.82 -20.70
CA ARG A 286 -11.49 17.65 -21.13
C ARG A 286 -11.03 18.61 -22.24
N GLN A 287 -11.92 19.49 -22.72
CA GLN A 287 -11.73 20.22 -23.98
C GLN A 287 -10.61 21.27 -23.96
N GLY A 288 -10.04 21.58 -22.79
CA GLY A 288 -8.86 22.44 -22.65
C GLY A 288 -7.54 21.79 -23.03
N ASP A 289 -7.41 20.46 -22.88
CA ASP A 289 -6.10 19.78 -22.82
C ASP A 289 -5.83 18.84 -24.02
N ARG A 290 -6.60 18.97 -25.11
CA ARG A 290 -6.45 18.15 -26.32
C ARG A 290 -5.77 18.95 -27.43
N VAL A 291 -4.70 18.40 -28.01
CA VAL A 291 -4.02 19.03 -29.15
C VAL A 291 -5.00 19.14 -30.31
N LEU A 292 -5.30 20.37 -30.71
CA LEU A 292 -6.05 20.69 -31.93
C LEU A 292 -5.17 20.41 -33.15
N LEU A 293 -5.17 19.15 -33.58
CA LEU A 293 -4.91 18.77 -34.96
C LEU A 293 -6.05 19.30 -35.85
N ASN A 294 -5.77 19.66 -37.10
CA ASN A 294 -6.71 20.43 -37.92
C ASN A 294 -7.99 19.64 -38.18
N ASP A 295 -7.85 18.37 -38.58
CA ASP A 295 -8.98 17.52 -38.95
C ASP A 295 -9.72 16.90 -37.74
N LEU A 296 -9.15 16.98 -36.53
CA LEU A 296 -9.85 16.59 -35.31
C LEU A 296 -11.08 17.47 -35.01
N GLN A 297 -11.16 18.68 -35.57
CA GLN A 297 -12.34 19.54 -35.42
C GLN A 297 -13.59 18.95 -36.10
N ASN A 298 -13.40 18.15 -37.16
CA ASN A 298 -14.47 17.49 -37.90
C ASN A 298 -14.77 16.06 -37.40
N PHE A 299 -13.97 15.53 -36.48
CA PHE A 299 -14.05 14.14 -36.02
C PHE A 299 -15.21 13.90 -35.03
N LYS A 300 -16.17 13.05 -35.45
CA LYS A 300 -17.32 12.62 -34.65
C LYS A 300 -17.13 11.17 -34.18
N PRO A 301 -16.89 10.92 -32.89
CA PRO A 301 -16.67 9.57 -32.40
C PRO A 301 -17.99 8.79 -32.22
N ALA A 302 -18.14 7.68 -32.95
CA ALA A 302 -19.19 6.69 -32.71
C ALA A 302 -18.93 5.82 -31.46
N ALA A 303 -17.66 5.64 -31.09
CA ALA A 303 -17.27 4.94 -29.87
C ALA A 303 -15.90 5.43 -29.38
N ARG A 304 -15.70 5.44 -28.06
CA ARG A 304 -14.36 5.51 -27.44
C ARG A 304 -14.15 4.29 -26.58
N VAL A 305 -13.00 3.66 -26.77
CA VAL A 305 -12.45 2.62 -25.92
C VAL A 305 -11.28 3.23 -25.17
N SER A 306 -11.17 3.07 -23.86
CA SER A 306 -9.93 3.38 -23.14
C SER A 306 -9.59 2.35 -22.08
N ALA A 307 -8.30 2.13 -21.86
CA ALA A 307 -7.75 1.13 -20.97
C ALA A 307 -6.74 1.80 -20.02
N ARG A 308 -6.96 1.69 -18.71
CA ARG A 308 -6.20 2.42 -17.67
C ARG A 308 -5.61 1.51 -16.61
N HIS A 309 -4.40 1.82 -16.16
CA HIS A 309 -3.71 1.09 -15.08
C HIS A 309 -4.18 1.53 -13.69
N ARG A 310 -5.02 0.74 -13.02
CA ARG A 310 -5.61 1.12 -11.73
C ARG A 310 -4.76 0.62 -10.55
N TYR A 311 -3.86 1.48 -10.06
CA TYR A 311 -3.07 1.23 -8.86
C TYR A 311 -3.76 1.76 -7.59
N LYS A 312 -3.54 1.06 -6.47
CA LYS A 312 -3.74 1.59 -5.11
C LYS A 312 -2.36 1.60 -4.45
N ASP A 313 -1.92 2.75 -3.93
CA ASP A 313 -0.61 2.89 -3.24
C ASP A 313 -0.58 2.31 -1.81
N SER A 314 -1.36 1.26 -1.58
CA SER A 314 -1.35 0.49 -0.35
C SER A 314 -0.24 -0.58 -0.38
N GLY A 315 0.99 -0.15 -0.06
CA GLY A 315 2.09 -1.03 0.36
C GLY A 315 3.05 -1.52 -0.74
N ALA A 316 4.18 -0.83 -0.87
CA ALA A 316 5.30 -1.18 -1.78
C ALA A 316 6.08 -2.46 -1.38
N HIS A 317 5.81 -3.03 -0.21
CA HIS A 317 6.76 -3.91 0.49
C HIS A 317 7.01 -5.30 -0.14
N ARG A 318 6.23 -5.73 -1.14
CA ARG A 318 6.34 -7.07 -1.77
C ARG A 318 7.07 -7.14 -3.12
N PHE A 319 7.53 -6.01 -3.68
CA PHE A 319 8.19 -6.02 -5.01
C PHE A 319 9.73 -6.16 -4.93
N LEU A 320 10.33 -5.70 -3.83
CA LEU A 320 11.79 -5.60 -3.66
C LEU A 320 12.52 -6.95 -3.61
N THR A 321 11.84 -8.06 -3.29
CA THR A 321 12.48 -9.36 -3.04
C THR A 321 12.93 -10.10 -4.31
N HIS A 322 12.44 -9.73 -5.49
CA HIS A 322 12.73 -10.43 -6.75
C HIS A 322 13.75 -9.72 -7.65
N LEU A 323 13.98 -8.42 -7.49
CA LEU A 323 14.94 -7.67 -8.32
C LEU A 323 16.41 -7.87 -7.89
N THR A 324 16.65 -8.28 -6.64
CA THR A 324 17.99 -8.43 -6.05
C THR A 324 18.85 -9.52 -6.71
N ALA A 325 18.26 -10.41 -7.51
CA ALA A 325 18.97 -11.52 -8.15
C ALA A 325 19.54 -11.19 -9.54
N ALA A 326 19.04 -10.15 -10.23
CA ALA A 326 19.38 -9.88 -11.63
C ALA A 326 20.39 -8.74 -11.82
N ALA A 327 20.40 -7.74 -10.93
CA ALA A 327 21.18 -6.50 -11.09
C ALA A 327 22.65 -6.63 -10.65
N LYS A 328 23.35 -7.69 -11.10
CA LYS A 328 24.76 -7.97 -10.73
C LYS A 328 25.69 -8.17 -11.94
N ALA A 329 25.51 -7.38 -12.99
CA ALA A 329 26.42 -7.28 -14.12
C ALA A 329 26.49 -5.83 -14.65
N ARG A 330 27.70 -5.45 -15.11
CA ARG A 330 28.10 -4.15 -15.67
C ARG A 330 28.13 -2.96 -14.69
N VAL A 331 29.24 -2.22 -14.79
CA VAL A 331 29.57 -0.99 -14.08
C VAL A 331 30.30 -0.10 -15.07
N LEU A 332 29.95 1.17 -15.13
CA LEU A 332 30.78 2.24 -15.67
C LEU A 332 30.70 3.40 -14.69
N ALA A 333 31.85 3.99 -14.37
CA ALA A 333 31.97 5.14 -13.49
C ALA A 333 32.90 6.16 -14.16
N VAL A 334 32.43 7.38 -14.31
CA VAL A 334 33.18 8.51 -14.87
C VAL A 334 33.23 9.60 -13.79
N ARG A 335 34.36 10.31 -13.70
CA ARG A 335 34.63 11.30 -12.65
C ARG A 335 35.16 12.57 -13.31
N ALA A 336 34.49 13.69 -13.09
CA ALA A 336 34.87 15.00 -13.63
C ALA A 336 35.65 15.85 -12.59
N PRO A 337 36.45 16.84 -13.00
CA PRO A 337 37.35 17.60 -12.12
C PRO A 337 36.76 18.93 -11.59
N GLU A 338 37.47 19.51 -10.61
CA GLU A 338 37.13 20.78 -9.93
C GLU A 338 37.48 22.03 -10.77
N VAL A 339 36.74 23.12 -10.57
CA VAL A 339 37.08 24.48 -11.01
C VAL A 339 36.73 25.48 -9.89
N ALA A 340 37.59 26.50 -9.69
CA ALA A 340 37.51 27.47 -8.60
C ALA A 340 36.63 28.70 -8.92
N PRO A 341 36.15 29.46 -7.91
CA PRO A 341 35.15 30.53 -8.09
C PRO A 341 35.75 31.94 -8.34
N ALA A 342 34.88 32.91 -8.61
CA ALA A 342 35.17 34.34 -8.68
C ALA A 342 34.16 35.17 -7.85
N ASP A 343 34.56 36.39 -7.45
CA ASP A 343 33.98 37.17 -6.34
C ASP A 343 33.03 38.33 -6.71
N ALA A 344 32.48 38.95 -5.65
CA ALA A 344 31.73 40.23 -5.56
C ALA A 344 30.22 40.20 -5.94
N GLY A 345 29.35 40.99 -5.29
CA GLY A 345 29.54 41.85 -4.11
C GLY A 345 28.33 42.77 -3.84
N TRP A 346 28.55 43.84 -3.04
CA TRP A 346 27.66 45.00 -2.75
C TRP A 346 26.60 44.90 -1.63
N GLU A 347 26.16 46.07 -1.13
CA GLU A 347 25.62 46.28 0.23
C GLU A 347 24.20 46.90 0.29
N ALA A 348 23.45 46.45 1.31
CA ALA A 348 22.58 47.19 2.25
C ALA A 348 21.65 48.37 1.83
N TRP A 349 20.46 48.43 2.46
CA TRP A 349 19.97 49.58 3.28
C TRP A 349 18.64 49.27 4.03
N ALA A 350 18.35 50.03 5.10
CA ALA A 350 17.15 50.07 5.96
C ALA A 350 17.25 51.36 6.86
N PRO A 351 16.33 51.75 7.79
CA PRO A 351 15.03 51.20 8.29
C PRO A 351 13.93 52.32 8.23
N PRO A 352 13.09 52.74 9.24
CA PRO A 352 12.55 52.13 10.49
C PRO A 352 11.05 52.38 10.88
N ARG A 353 10.50 51.46 11.71
CA ARG A 353 9.63 51.59 12.93
C ARG A 353 8.41 52.56 13.02
N LEU A 354 7.31 52.07 13.65
CA LEU A 354 6.55 52.77 14.72
C LEU A 354 5.64 51.82 15.56
N THR A 355 5.00 52.29 16.66
CA THR A 355 4.20 51.51 17.67
C THR A 355 3.02 52.37 18.24
N GLN A 356 2.12 52.03 19.18
CA GLN A 356 2.05 51.07 20.33
C GLN A 356 0.60 51.02 20.97
N ARG A 357 0.34 50.18 22.00
CA ARG A 357 -0.70 50.31 23.11
C ARG A 357 -2.20 50.01 22.77
N THR A 358 -3.16 49.67 23.69
CA THR A 358 -3.21 49.35 25.16
C THR A 358 -4.52 48.65 25.66
N THR A 359 -4.39 47.80 26.71
CA THR A 359 -5.22 47.63 27.96
C THR A 359 -6.72 47.22 28.02
N ALA A 360 -6.97 46.06 28.70
CA ALA A 360 -7.94 45.62 29.77
C ALA A 360 -9.30 46.35 30.06
N ALA A 361 -10.27 45.87 30.89
CA ALA A 361 -10.42 44.77 31.88
C ALA A 361 -11.93 44.32 32.01
N ILE A 362 -12.33 43.26 32.74
CA ILE A 362 -12.86 43.24 34.15
C ILE A 362 -13.33 41.80 34.53
N VAL A 363 -13.55 41.50 35.83
CA VAL A 363 -13.98 40.21 36.45
C VAL A 363 -15.03 40.55 37.56
N GLN A 364 -15.92 39.73 38.16
CA GLN A 364 -15.99 38.29 38.50
C GLN A 364 -17.42 37.93 39.02
N LEU A 365 -17.89 36.66 39.01
CA LEU A 365 -18.65 36.00 40.11
C LEU A 365 -18.90 34.47 39.93
N ARG A 366 -19.50 33.80 40.93
CA ARG A 366 -19.55 32.33 41.15
C ARG A 366 -20.98 31.77 41.26
N ALA A 367 -21.15 30.44 41.02
CA ALA A 367 -21.68 29.42 41.97
C ALA A 367 -22.43 28.25 41.29
N GLN A 368 -22.50 27.09 41.96
CA GLN A 368 -23.12 25.83 41.49
C GLN A 368 -23.66 25.04 42.71
N PRO A 369 -24.77 24.28 42.58
CA PRO A 369 -24.67 22.81 42.62
C PRO A 369 -25.58 22.14 41.56
N ALA A 370 -25.34 20.95 41.00
CA ALA A 370 -24.55 19.76 41.41
C ALA A 370 -25.26 18.78 42.37
N ARG A 371 -26.40 18.21 41.95
CA ARG A 371 -26.86 16.87 42.44
C ARG A 371 -27.50 15.96 41.39
N ASP A 372 -28.07 16.48 40.30
CA ASP A 372 -28.68 15.65 39.23
C ASP A 372 -27.66 14.99 38.29
N ALA A 373 -26.42 15.48 38.30
CA ALA A 373 -25.36 15.20 37.34
C ALA A 373 -24.78 13.76 37.40
N GLU A 374 -25.38 12.82 38.12
CA GLU A 374 -24.95 11.41 38.20
C GLU A 374 -25.90 10.47 37.46
N VAL A 375 -27.21 10.61 37.67
CA VAL A 375 -28.23 10.00 36.80
C VAL A 375 -28.04 10.50 35.35
N GLN A 376 -27.81 11.80 35.20
CA GLN A 376 -27.55 12.41 33.89
C GLN A 376 -26.23 11.95 33.26
N ARG A 377 -25.20 11.58 34.05
CA ARG A 377 -23.94 11.01 33.53
C ARG A 377 -24.12 9.60 32.97
N ASN A 378 -24.89 8.75 33.64
CA ASN A 378 -25.18 7.40 33.13
C ASN A 378 -26.09 7.44 31.90
N ALA A 379 -27.07 8.34 31.86
CA ALA A 379 -27.88 8.59 30.67
C ALA A 379 -27.01 9.11 29.50
N MET A 380 -26.19 10.15 29.71
CA MET A 380 -25.29 10.68 28.68
C MET A 380 -24.20 9.69 28.26
N SER A 381 -23.77 8.75 29.10
CA SER A 381 -22.84 7.68 28.70
C SER A 381 -23.46 6.76 27.65
N VAL A 382 -24.70 6.30 27.87
CA VAL A 382 -25.44 5.45 26.93
C VAL A 382 -25.87 6.22 25.67
N GLN A 383 -26.24 7.50 25.83
CA GLN A 383 -26.63 8.36 24.72
C GLN A 383 -25.42 8.75 23.85
N ALA A 384 -24.30 9.16 24.43
CA ALA A 384 -23.08 9.47 23.66
C ALA A 384 -22.47 8.21 23.00
N ALA A 385 -22.70 7.01 23.56
CA ALA A 385 -22.41 5.76 22.87
C ALA A 385 -23.33 5.54 21.66
N HIS A 386 -24.63 5.83 21.79
CA HIS A 386 -25.60 5.76 20.69
C HIS A 386 -25.36 6.82 19.60
N GLU A 387 -25.00 8.05 19.96
CA GLU A 387 -24.67 9.13 19.03
C GLU A 387 -23.39 8.78 18.26
N LYS A 388 -22.32 8.32 18.95
CA LYS A 388 -21.10 7.81 18.28
C LYS A 388 -21.39 6.62 17.37
N LEU A 389 -22.31 5.71 17.73
CA LEU A 389 -22.78 4.64 16.85
C LEU A 389 -23.65 5.17 15.69
N GLY A 390 -24.35 6.30 15.86
CA GLY A 390 -25.06 7.03 14.81
C GLY A 390 -24.08 7.62 13.78
N ASP A 391 -23.06 8.32 14.25
CA ASP A 391 -22.00 8.90 13.41
C ASP A 391 -21.20 7.80 12.69
N PHE A 392 -20.92 6.68 13.36
CA PHE A 392 -20.27 5.52 12.76
C PHE A 392 -21.18 4.78 11.75
N ARG A 393 -22.51 4.86 11.92
CA ARG A 393 -23.50 4.42 10.91
C ARG A 393 -23.60 5.37 9.72
N ALA A 394 -23.22 6.64 9.85
CA ALA A 394 -23.21 7.64 8.78
C ALA A 394 -21.88 7.64 7.99
N SER A 395 -20.74 7.46 8.65
CA SER A 395 -19.39 7.57 8.04
C SER A 395 -19.00 6.41 7.12
N GLY A 396 -19.68 5.26 7.20
CA GLY A 396 -19.67 4.24 6.15
C GLY A 396 -18.39 3.40 6.03
N LEU A 397 -18.01 2.68 7.10
CA LEU A 397 -17.09 1.52 7.12
C LEU A 397 -15.86 1.63 6.20
N ARG A 398 -14.82 2.37 6.63
CA ARG A 398 -13.52 2.44 5.91
C ARG A 398 -12.27 2.05 6.71
N ARG A 399 -12.33 1.89 8.03
CA ARG A 399 -11.15 1.61 8.87
C ARG A 399 -11.44 0.59 9.97
N GLY A 400 -10.83 -0.59 9.88
CA GLY A 400 -10.94 -1.65 10.90
C GLY A 400 -10.11 -1.43 12.16
N GLY A 401 -9.14 -0.51 12.12
CA GLY A 401 -8.30 -0.17 13.29
C GLY A 401 -9.06 0.61 14.36
N GLU A 402 -9.86 1.60 13.96
CA GLU A 402 -10.61 2.46 14.89
C GLU A 402 -11.70 1.68 15.66
N LEU A 403 -12.19 0.56 15.10
CA LEU A 403 -13.10 -0.36 15.78
C LEU A 403 -12.40 -1.15 16.91
N TYR A 404 -11.10 -1.45 16.76
CA TYR A 404 -10.32 -2.24 17.72
C TYR A 404 -10.12 -1.49 19.05
N ASP A 405 -9.95 -0.16 19.01
CA ASP A 405 -9.71 0.66 20.19
C ASP A 405 -10.99 0.98 21.00
N VAL A 406 -12.17 0.76 20.40
CA VAL A 406 -13.48 0.76 21.08
C VAL A 406 -13.71 -0.60 21.76
N LEU A 407 -13.36 -1.70 21.08
CA LEU A 407 -13.59 -3.09 21.52
C LEU A 407 -12.95 -3.45 22.88
N GLN A 408 -11.78 -2.88 23.22
CA GLN A 408 -11.14 -3.16 24.51
C GLN A 408 -11.86 -2.55 25.73
N ARG A 409 -12.78 -1.59 25.54
CA ARG A 409 -13.29 -0.75 26.64
C ARG A 409 -14.58 -1.26 27.31
N THR A 410 -15.23 -2.30 26.78
CA THR A 410 -16.65 -2.58 27.06
C THR A 410 -17.01 -4.01 27.52
N HIS A 411 -16.09 -5.00 27.45
CA HIS A 411 -16.45 -6.40 27.67
C HIS A 411 -15.44 -7.17 28.55
N THR A 412 -15.96 -7.97 29.48
CA THR A 412 -15.17 -8.90 30.32
C THR A 412 -15.15 -10.30 29.73
N LEU A 413 -13.95 -10.82 29.46
CA LEU A 413 -13.75 -12.20 29.00
C LEU A 413 -13.66 -13.15 30.19
N ARG A 414 -14.29 -14.33 30.09
CA ARG A 414 -14.11 -15.42 31.07
C ARG A 414 -13.39 -16.59 30.42
N VAL A 415 -12.22 -16.93 30.98
CA VAL A 415 -11.51 -18.17 30.65
C VAL A 415 -11.96 -19.26 31.60
N LYS A 416 -12.37 -20.42 31.07
CA LYS A 416 -12.84 -21.56 31.87
C LYS A 416 -12.41 -22.87 31.20
N ASN A 417 -11.64 -23.69 31.91
CA ASN A 417 -11.14 -24.98 31.44
C ASN A 417 -10.42 -24.94 30.07
N GLY A 418 -9.77 -23.81 29.73
CA GLY A 418 -9.11 -23.60 28.44
C GLY A 418 -10.01 -23.12 27.29
N SER A 419 -11.33 -23.07 27.48
CA SER A 419 -12.24 -22.36 26.58
C SER A 419 -12.36 -20.88 26.99
N VAL A 420 -12.65 -20.01 26.02
CA VAL A 420 -12.88 -18.58 26.26
C VAL A 420 -14.35 -18.25 25.95
N GLU A 421 -15.12 -17.96 26.99
CA GLU A 421 -16.54 -17.62 26.88
C GLU A 421 -16.70 -16.10 26.73
N ALA A 422 -17.26 -15.67 25.59
CA ALA A 422 -17.61 -14.27 25.31
C ALA A 422 -19.14 -14.12 25.28
N SER A 423 -19.75 -13.85 26.44
CA SER A 423 -21.21 -13.72 26.55
C SER A 423 -21.72 -12.41 25.94
N LYS A 424 -22.51 -12.54 24.86
CA LYS A 424 -23.13 -11.45 24.07
C LYS A 424 -22.13 -10.48 23.39
N CYS A 425 -21.63 -10.85 22.21
CA CYS A 425 -20.91 -9.93 21.34
C CYS A 425 -21.90 -9.05 20.53
N ALA A 426 -22.25 -7.89 21.08
CA ALA A 426 -23.17 -6.93 20.42
C ALA A 426 -22.67 -6.50 19.03
N LEU A 427 -21.36 -6.43 18.82
CA LEU A 427 -20.78 -5.98 17.55
C LEU A 427 -21.00 -6.97 16.39
N GLY A 428 -21.25 -8.26 16.67
CA GLY A 428 -21.67 -9.20 15.63
C GLY A 428 -23.08 -8.88 15.12
N THR A 429 -24.01 -8.66 16.06
CA THR A 429 -25.38 -8.17 15.80
C THR A 429 -25.35 -6.86 15.00
N GLU A 430 -24.54 -5.89 15.42
CA GLU A 430 -24.46 -4.58 14.76
C GLU A 430 -23.77 -4.64 13.40
N TYR A 431 -22.73 -5.45 13.23
CA TYR A 431 -22.05 -5.64 11.94
C TYR A 431 -23.01 -6.22 10.90
N VAL A 432 -23.74 -7.30 11.25
CA VAL A 432 -24.75 -7.88 10.35
C VAL A 432 -25.89 -6.89 10.12
N ALA A 433 -26.43 -6.24 11.15
CA ALA A 433 -27.49 -5.25 10.97
C ALA A 433 -27.08 -4.03 10.11
N ALA A 434 -25.80 -3.64 10.13
CA ALA A 434 -25.25 -2.61 9.24
C ALA A 434 -25.03 -3.10 7.81
N ALA A 435 -24.73 -4.39 7.62
CA ALA A 435 -24.64 -5.03 6.30
C ALA A 435 -26.04 -5.29 5.68
N SER A 436 -27.04 -5.66 6.50
CA SER A 436 -28.44 -5.93 6.12
C SER A 436 -29.23 -4.69 5.64
N LYS A 437 -28.66 -3.48 5.66
CA LYS A 437 -29.41 -2.27 5.25
C LYS A 437 -29.74 -2.32 3.74
N PRO A 438 -31.02 -2.12 3.34
CA PRO A 438 -31.49 -2.44 1.99
C PRO A 438 -30.91 -1.56 0.87
N ASP A 439 -30.37 -0.40 1.20
CA ASP A 439 -29.93 0.65 0.26
C ASP A 439 -28.62 0.32 -0.51
N THR A 440 -28.27 -0.96 -0.63
CA THR A 440 -27.08 -1.40 -1.38
C THR A 440 -27.28 -2.76 -2.07
N SER A 441 -28.10 -2.80 -3.12
CA SER A 441 -28.25 -3.98 -4.01
C SER A 441 -26.90 -4.56 -4.48
N ARG A 442 -25.90 -3.69 -4.66
CA ARG A 442 -24.49 -4.03 -4.93
C ARG A 442 -23.88 -4.95 -3.86
N ARG A 443 -24.04 -4.64 -2.56
CA ARG A 443 -23.52 -5.47 -1.46
C ARG A 443 -24.21 -6.83 -1.42
N ILE A 444 -25.51 -6.89 -1.69
CA ILE A 444 -26.27 -8.14 -1.76
C ILE A 444 -25.74 -9.03 -2.90
N ILE A 445 -25.39 -8.46 -4.06
CA ILE A 445 -24.76 -9.18 -5.18
C ILE A 445 -23.34 -9.67 -4.81
N ASP A 446 -22.48 -8.78 -4.31
CA ASP A 446 -21.11 -9.09 -3.87
C ASP A 446 -21.11 -10.20 -2.80
N ALA A 447 -22.12 -10.23 -1.94
CA ALA A 447 -22.28 -11.23 -0.90
C ALA A 447 -22.87 -12.55 -1.44
N ARG A 448 -23.96 -12.54 -2.23
CA ARG A 448 -24.52 -13.76 -2.86
C ARG A 448 -23.45 -14.49 -3.68
N THR A 449 -22.55 -13.75 -4.34
CA THR A 449 -21.38 -14.32 -5.03
C THR A 449 -20.43 -15.05 -4.08
N ARG A 450 -20.09 -14.46 -2.92
CA ARG A 450 -19.20 -15.07 -1.92
C ARG A 450 -19.80 -16.32 -1.26
N LEU A 451 -21.11 -16.34 -0.99
CA LEU A 451 -21.79 -17.54 -0.50
C LEU A 451 -21.89 -18.62 -1.58
N GLY A 452 -22.19 -18.26 -2.84
CA GLY A 452 -22.15 -19.19 -3.98
C GLY A 452 -20.78 -19.86 -4.13
N ALA A 453 -19.69 -19.08 -4.10
CA ALA A 453 -18.31 -19.59 -4.12
C ALA A 453 -17.97 -20.47 -2.90
N SER A 454 -18.51 -20.16 -1.72
CA SER A 454 -18.35 -20.98 -0.51
C SER A 454 -19.08 -22.33 -0.62
N LEU A 455 -20.31 -22.32 -1.13
CA LEU A 455 -21.12 -23.52 -1.41
C LEU A 455 -20.43 -24.40 -2.46
N PHE A 456 -19.92 -23.80 -3.54
CA PHE A 456 -19.16 -24.48 -4.59
C PHE A 456 -17.88 -25.11 -4.04
N HIS A 457 -17.08 -24.36 -3.26
CA HIS A 457 -15.85 -24.90 -2.68
C HIS A 457 -16.13 -26.10 -1.76
N ALA A 458 -17.16 -26.00 -0.91
CA ALA A 458 -17.54 -27.09 -0.03
C ALA A 458 -18.07 -28.32 -0.81
N CYS A 459 -18.92 -28.11 -1.83
CA CYS A 459 -19.34 -29.19 -2.76
C CYS A 459 -18.15 -29.80 -3.53
N GLY A 460 -17.09 -29.03 -3.78
CA GLY A 460 -15.86 -29.48 -4.42
C GLY A 460 -14.91 -30.24 -3.49
N GLN A 461 -15.00 -30.03 -2.17
CA GLN A 461 -14.21 -30.77 -1.19
C GLN A 461 -14.88 -32.10 -0.76
N THR A 462 -16.19 -32.27 -0.97
CA THR A 462 -16.94 -33.46 -0.50
C THR A 462 -16.51 -34.80 -1.13
N ARG A 463 -15.83 -35.64 -0.34
CA ARG A 463 -15.47 -37.04 -0.59
C ARG A 463 -16.62 -38.00 -0.26
N LEU A 464 -17.13 -38.69 -1.29
CA LEU A 464 -18.18 -39.72 -1.19
C LEU A 464 -18.03 -40.64 0.05
N GLY A 465 -18.97 -40.52 1.00
CA GLY A 465 -19.25 -41.53 2.01
C GLY A 465 -18.86 -41.27 3.47
N THR A 466 -18.30 -40.11 3.86
CA THR A 466 -17.77 -39.90 5.23
C THR A 466 -18.06 -38.54 5.89
N GLU A 467 -19.15 -37.86 5.49
CA GLU A 467 -19.15 -36.39 5.53
C GLU A 467 -20.27 -35.72 6.32
N LEU A 468 -19.87 -34.63 7.00
CA LEU A 468 -20.77 -33.67 7.62
C LEU A 468 -21.30 -32.71 6.54
N PRO A 469 -22.61 -32.44 6.49
CA PRO A 469 -23.16 -31.50 5.53
C PRO A 469 -22.72 -30.05 5.79
N VAL A 470 -22.67 -29.28 4.70
CA VAL A 470 -22.19 -27.89 4.66
C VAL A 470 -23.23 -26.95 5.26
N ILE A 471 -24.49 -27.12 4.87
CA ILE A 471 -25.63 -26.44 5.47
C ILE A 471 -26.65 -27.51 5.87
N LYS A 472 -27.01 -27.54 7.16
CA LYS A 472 -28.18 -28.25 7.67
C LYS A 472 -29.36 -27.29 7.76
N LEU A 473 -30.56 -27.76 7.44
CA LEU A 473 -31.82 -27.10 7.72
C LEU A 473 -32.72 -28.09 8.45
N ASP A 474 -33.03 -27.81 9.71
CA ASP A 474 -33.71 -28.73 10.63
C ASP A 474 -33.07 -30.14 10.62
N GLU A 475 -31.74 -30.15 10.80
CA GLU A 475 -30.81 -31.29 10.75
C GLU A 475 -30.64 -32.01 9.38
N GLN A 476 -31.50 -31.76 8.39
CA GLN A 476 -31.38 -32.29 7.02
C GLN A 476 -30.28 -31.56 6.23
N ASP A 477 -29.47 -32.26 5.41
CA ASP A 477 -28.52 -31.61 4.49
C ASP A 477 -29.29 -30.88 3.38
N VAL A 478 -29.19 -29.55 3.33
CA VAL A 478 -29.82 -28.70 2.30
C VAL A 478 -29.36 -29.10 0.90
N LEU A 479 -28.15 -29.64 0.78
CA LEU A 479 -27.55 -30.10 -0.47
C LEU A 479 -27.59 -31.63 -0.61
N GLY A 480 -28.30 -32.35 0.28
CA GLY A 480 -28.22 -33.81 0.45
C GLY A 480 -29.07 -34.65 -0.50
N GLY A 481 -29.93 -34.01 -1.30
CA GLY A 481 -30.84 -34.72 -2.21
C GLY A 481 -30.12 -35.42 -3.37
N ALA A 482 -30.66 -36.58 -3.76
CA ALA A 482 -30.35 -37.22 -5.04
C ALA A 482 -31.16 -36.62 -6.22
N GLU A 483 -32.09 -35.71 -5.93
CA GLU A 483 -33.05 -35.13 -6.87
C GLU A 483 -32.46 -33.96 -7.67
N GLY A 484 -32.86 -33.84 -8.94
CA GLY A 484 -32.53 -32.70 -9.81
C GLY A 484 -31.04 -32.59 -10.20
N ASP A 485 -30.61 -31.36 -10.52
CA ASP A 485 -29.24 -31.04 -10.95
C ASP A 485 -28.18 -31.25 -9.84
N LEU A 486 -28.60 -31.40 -8.58
CA LEU A 486 -27.73 -31.28 -7.39
C LEU A 486 -26.56 -32.30 -7.33
N PRO A 487 -26.73 -33.60 -7.68
CA PRO A 487 -25.60 -34.52 -7.84
C PRO A 487 -24.64 -34.11 -8.95
N HIS A 488 -25.11 -33.42 -10.00
CA HIS A 488 -24.30 -32.93 -11.10
C HIS A 488 -23.57 -31.61 -10.75
N LEU A 489 -24.18 -30.72 -9.96
CA LEU A 489 -23.52 -29.54 -9.39
C LEU A 489 -22.37 -29.97 -8.47
N ARG A 490 -22.61 -30.94 -7.58
CA ARG A 490 -21.57 -31.58 -6.74
C ARG A 490 -20.50 -32.30 -7.58
N ALA A 491 -20.84 -32.91 -8.71
CA ALA A 491 -19.84 -33.52 -9.61
C ALA A 491 -18.97 -32.46 -10.31
N TYR A 492 -19.59 -31.40 -10.82
CA TYR A 492 -18.89 -30.29 -11.48
C TYR A 492 -17.90 -29.60 -10.54
N ALA A 493 -18.35 -29.20 -9.35
CA ALA A 493 -17.52 -28.50 -8.37
C ALA A 493 -16.25 -29.30 -7.99
N ARG A 494 -16.37 -30.63 -7.85
CA ARG A 494 -15.24 -31.53 -7.59
C ARG A 494 -14.28 -31.61 -8.76
N ALA A 495 -14.79 -31.72 -9.98
CA ALA A 495 -13.95 -31.74 -11.19
C ALA A 495 -13.18 -30.41 -11.36
N THR A 496 -13.84 -29.26 -11.13
CA THR A 496 -13.20 -27.94 -11.21
C THR A 496 -12.16 -27.74 -10.11
N LEU A 497 -12.45 -28.05 -8.84
CA LEU A 497 -11.44 -27.94 -7.79
C LEU A 497 -10.26 -28.90 -7.99
N ALA A 498 -10.49 -30.10 -8.54
CA ALA A 498 -9.41 -31.02 -8.88
C ALA A 498 -8.51 -30.46 -10.00
N LEU A 499 -9.09 -29.75 -10.98
CA LEU A 499 -8.34 -29.04 -12.03
C LEU A 499 -7.58 -27.83 -11.46
N ASP A 500 -8.23 -26.99 -10.66
CA ASP A 500 -7.63 -25.81 -10.01
C ASP A 500 -6.44 -26.22 -9.10
N GLN A 501 -6.63 -27.23 -8.26
CA GLN A 501 -5.58 -27.80 -7.40
C GLN A 501 -4.44 -28.39 -8.23
N TYR A 502 -4.76 -29.12 -9.30
CA TYR A 502 -3.75 -29.72 -10.15
C TYR A 502 -2.89 -28.68 -10.88
N ILE A 503 -3.50 -27.62 -11.43
CA ILE A 503 -2.77 -26.50 -12.05
C ILE A 503 -1.90 -25.78 -11.02
N ALA A 504 -2.41 -25.54 -9.81
CA ALA A 504 -1.64 -24.92 -8.72
C ALA A 504 -0.46 -25.79 -8.26
N SER A 505 -0.65 -27.12 -8.15
CA SER A 505 0.42 -28.06 -7.83
C SER A 505 1.47 -28.13 -8.94
N ALA A 506 1.06 -28.28 -10.20
CA ALA A 506 1.99 -28.33 -11.34
C ALA A 506 2.79 -27.03 -11.46
N LYS A 507 2.15 -25.87 -11.25
CA LYS A 507 2.87 -24.59 -11.19
C LYS A 507 3.85 -24.52 -10.02
N LYS A 508 3.46 -24.87 -8.78
CA LYS A 508 4.39 -24.91 -7.64
C LYS A 508 5.55 -25.86 -7.91
N GLU A 509 5.28 -27.00 -8.54
CA GLU A 509 6.28 -27.98 -8.96
C GLU A 509 7.25 -27.38 -9.98
N TRP A 510 6.80 -26.66 -11.01
CA TRP A 510 7.68 -25.95 -11.96
C TRP A 510 8.44 -24.76 -11.34
N ASP A 511 7.82 -24.00 -10.43
CA ASP A 511 8.40 -22.77 -9.86
C ASP A 511 9.48 -23.01 -8.78
N THR A 512 9.49 -24.17 -8.09
CA THR A 512 10.25 -24.36 -6.83
C THR A 512 11.50 -25.25 -6.91
N GLU A 513 11.80 -25.86 -8.06
CA GLU A 513 13.00 -26.67 -8.27
C GLU A 513 13.59 -26.40 -9.66
N SER A 514 14.92 -26.26 -9.75
CA SER A 514 15.57 -26.25 -11.06
C SER A 514 15.37 -27.61 -11.75
N THR A 515 15.26 -27.59 -13.08
CA THR A 515 15.12 -28.80 -13.89
C THR A 515 16.24 -29.80 -13.59
N THR A 516 17.46 -29.31 -13.35
CA THR A 516 18.61 -30.12 -12.90
C THR A 516 18.36 -30.83 -11.58
N THR A 517 17.92 -30.15 -10.50
CA THR A 517 17.70 -30.80 -9.19
C THR A 517 16.70 -31.95 -9.28
N LYS A 518 15.66 -31.84 -10.10
CA LYS A 518 14.69 -32.92 -10.33
C LYS A 518 15.31 -34.13 -11.02
N LEU A 519 16.06 -33.90 -12.09
CA LEU A 519 16.73 -34.95 -12.84
C LEU A 519 17.74 -35.70 -11.95
N THR A 520 18.52 -34.99 -11.14
CA THR A 520 19.43 -35.59 -10.15
C THR A 520 18.68 -36.38 -9.08
N LYS A 521 17.56 -35.86 -8.53
CA LYS A 521 16.74 -36.58 -7.54
C LYS A 521 16.08 -37.85 -8.07
N LEU A 522 15.87 -37.96 -9.39
CA LEU A 522 15.38 -39.16 -10.06
C LEU A 522 16.51 -40.13 -10.46
N GLY A 523 17.76 -39.83 -10.09
CA GLY A 523 18.91 -40.72 -10.29
C GLY A 523 19.48 -40.69 -11.71
N PHE A 524 19.40 -39.55 -12.41
CA PHE A 524 19.81 -39.44 -13.81
C PHE A 524 21.08 -38.61 -14.00
N ASP A 525 21.92 -39.09 -14.91
CA ASP A 525 23.19 -38.48 -15.30
C ASP A 525 23.02 -37.29 -16.27
N GLU A 526 24.08 -36.51 -16.45
CA GLU A 526 24.00 -35.16 -17.05
C GLU A 526 23.79 -35.11 -18.58
N SER A 527 23.60 -36.25 -19.26
CA SER A 527 23.38 -36.39 -20.71
C SER A 527 22.37 -35.39 -21.29
N ALA A 528 22.79 -34.57 -22.26
CA ALA A 528 21.94 -33.53 -22.85
C ALA A 528 20.75 -34.10 -23.67
N SER A 529 20.91 -35.28 -24.28
CA SER A 529 19.85 -35.92 -25.08
C SER A 529 18.74 -36.48 -24.20
N ASP A 530 19.10 -37.18 -23.12
CA ASP A 530 18.16 -37.75 -22.15
C ASP A 530 17.29 -36.68 -21.47
N LYS A 531 17.86 -35.49 -21.26
CA LYS A 531 17.18 -34.37 -20.60
C LYS A 531 15.95 -33.88 -21.38
N GLN A 532 16.01 -33.83 -22.72
CA GLN A 532 14.90 -33.34 -23.53
C GLN A 532 13.78 -34.39 -23.64
N GLU A 533 14.09 -35.64 -24.01
CA GLU A 533 13.07 -36.71 -24.13
C GLU A 533 12.29 -36.90 -22.82
N ARG A 534 12.98 -36.85 -21.67
CA ARG A 534 12.36 -37.04 -20.36
C ARG A 534 11.56 -35.81 -19.92
N LEU A 535 11.94 -34.60 -20.34
CA LEU A 535 11.10 -33.41 -20.19
C LEU A 535 9.81 -33.55 -21.01
N ASP A 536 9.90 -34.03 -22.25
CA ASP A 536 8.73 -34.26 -23.12
C ASP A 536 7.81 -35.37 -22.58
N VAL A 537 8.36 -36.42 -21.96
CA VAL A 537 7.58 -37.43 -21.23
C VAL A 537 6.87 -36.84 -20.01
N LEU A 538 7.53 -35.98 -19.22
CA LEU A 538 6.91 -35.28 -18.09
C LEU A 538 5.82 -34.32 -18.55
N MET A 539 6.08 -33.48 -19.55
CA MET A 539 5.09 -32.59 -20.15
C MET A 539 3.90 -33.37 -20.72
N THR A 540 4.14 -34.48 -21.43
CA THR A 540 3.09 -35.38 -21.93
C THR A 540 2.24 -35.96 -20.80
N LYS A 541 2.86 -36.38 -19.69
CA LYS A 541 2.15 -36.84 -18.49
C LYS A 541 1.32 -35.72 -17.86
N HIS A 542 1.84 -34.49 -17.82
CA HIS A 542 1.11 -33.33 -17.31
C HIS A 542 -0.09 -32.96 -18.20
N TYR A 543 0.10 -32.88 -19.52
CA TYR A 543 -0.98 -32.58 -20.47
C TYR A 543 -2.07 -33.65 -20.47
N ARG A 544 -1.72 -34.95 -20.43
CA ARG A 544 -2.70 -36.04 -20.34
C ARG A 544 -3.56 -35.95 -19.08
N ARG A 545 -2.96 -35.58 -17.93
CA ARG A 545 -3.68 -35.41 -16.67
C ARG A 545 -4.55 -34.14 -16.66
N GLU A 546 -4.08 -33.05 -17.28
CA GLU A 546 -4.89 -31.84 -17.43
C GLU A 546 -6.10 -32.08 -18.35
N ALA A 547 -5.89 -32.74 -19.48
CA ALA A 547 -6.95 -33.11 -20.42
C ALA A 547 -8.03 -33.97 -19.74
N ALA A 548 -7.65 -35.04 -19.03
CA ALA A 548 -8.60 -35.89 -18.30
C ALA A 548 -9.42 -35.11 -17.24
N LEU A 549 -8.82 -34.12 -16.57
CA LEU A 549 -9.53 -33.25 -15.62
C LEU A 549 -10.46 -32.26 -16.33
N ARG A 550 -10.03 -31.68 -17.46
CA ARG A 550 -10.88 -30.83 -18.32
C ARG A 550 -12.05 -31.61 -18.89
N ASP A 551 -11.86 -32.85 -19.31
CA ASP A 551 -12.92 -33.73 -19.82
C ASP A 551 -13.91 -34.14 -18.72
N ALA A 552 -13.44 -34.34 -17.49
CA ALA A 552 -14.33 -34.53 -16.34
C ALA A 552 -15.20 -33.28 -16.07
N VAL A 553 -14.62 -32.08 -16.14
CA VAL A 553 -15.37 -30.80 -16.03
C VAL A 553 -16.37 -30.65 -17.18
N ASN A 554 -15.94 -30.85 -18.43
CA ASN A 554 -16.78 -30.75 -19.63
C ASN A 554 -17.93 -31.77 -19.61
N GLY A 555 -17.67 -32.99 -19.14
CA GLY A 555 -18.69 -34.03 -18.95
C GLY A 555 -19.74 -33.66 -17.90
N CYS A 556 -19.34 -32.97 -16.82
CA CYS A 556 -20.27 -32.43 -15.83
C CYS A 556 -21.03 -31.20 -16.36
N ALA A 557 -20.36 -30.31 -17.10
CA ALA A 557 -20.96 -29.14 -17.74
C ALA A 557 -22.09 -29.55 -18.71
N LYS A 558 -21.83 -30.57 -19.53
CA LYS A 558 -22.81 -31.14 -20.47
C LYS A 558 -24.05 -31.69 -19.74
N LYS A 559 -23.88 -32.36 -18.60
CA LYS A 559 -25.00 -32.87 -17.78
C LYS A 559 -25.84 -31.73 -17.18
N LEU A 560 -25.18 -30.68 -16.71
CA LEU A 560 -25.81 -29.44 -16.21
C LEU A 560 -26.36 -28.51 -17.30
N ARG A 561 -26.27 -28.91 -18.58
CA ARG A 561 -26.68 -28.11 -19.76
C ARG A 561 -26.00 -26.73 -19.82
N LEU A 562 -24.79 -26.61 -19.25
CA LEU A 562 -23.96 -25.41 -19.37
C LEU A 562 -23.41 -25.30 -20.80
N SER A 563 -23.34 -24.09 -21.33
CA SER A 563 -22.85 -23.88 -22.70
C SER A 563 -21.36 -24.20 -22.81
N ALA A 564 -21.00 -25.12 -23.70
CA ALA A 564 -19.60 -25.42 -24.01
C ALA A 564 -18.82 -24.22 -24.63
N LYS A 565 -19.53 -23.15 -25.03
CA LYS A 565 -18.93 -21.88 -25.48
C LYS A 565 -18.57 -20.95 -24.31
N TRP A 566 -19.00 -21.23 -23.09
CA TRP A 566 -18.66 -20.44 -21.90
C TRP A 566 -17.29 -20.84 -21.35
N SER A 567 -16.50 -19.86 -20.92
CA SER A 567 -15.24 -20.11 -20.22
C SER A 567 -15.48 -20.76 -18.85
N LEU A 568 -14.45 -21.42 -18.30
CA LEU A 568 -14.52 -22.12 -17.01
C LEU A 568 -15.04 -21.22 -15.87
N GLY A 569 -14.66 -19.95 -15.84
CA GLY A 569 -15.14 -18.98 -14.86
C GLY A 569 -16.63 -18.64 -14.99
N VAL A 570 -17.15 -18.55 -16.21
CA VAL A 570 -18.59 -18.31 -16.46
C VAL A 570 -19.42 -19.54 -16.10
N GLN A 571 -18.95 -20.73 -16.49
CA GLN A 571 -19.59 -21.99 -16.09
C GLN A 571 -19.61 -22.16 -14.55
N ARG A 572 -18.49 -21.85 -13.89
CA ARG A 572 -18.37 -21.88 -12.43
C ARG A 572 -19.33 -20.90 -11.76
N ALA A 573 -19.43 -19.65 -12.22
CA ALA A 573 -20.33 -18.65 -11.66
C ALA A 573 -21.82 -19.04 -11.76
N GLU A 574 -22.24 -19.69 -12.86
CA GLU A 574 -23.59 -20.24 -12.98
C GLU A 574 -23.83 -21.43 -12.02
N VAL A 575 -22.82 -22.27 -11.74
CA VAL A 575 -22.93 -23.34 -10.74
C VAL A 575 -22.96 -22.79 -9.31
N GLU A 576 -22.13 -21.78 -9.00
CA GLU A 576 -22.15 -21.04 -7.74
C GLU A 576 -23.53 -20.40 -7.49
N LYS A 577 -24.15 -19.84 -8.54
CA LYS A 577 -25.52 -19.32 -8.52
C LYS A 577 -26.55 -20.42 -8.30
N ARG A 578 -26.56 -21.51 -9.09
CA ARG A 578 -27.55 -22.60 -8.94
C ARG A 578 -27.50 -23.26 -7.57
N LEU A 579 -26.31 -23.42 -6.99
CA LEU A 579 -26.16 -23.92 -5.62
C LEU A 579 -26.81 -22.98 -4.59
N LEU A 580 -26.69 -21.67 -4.78
CA LEU A 580 -27.34 -20.67 -3.93
C LEU A 580 -28.87 -20.64 -4.13
N ASP A 581 -29.35 -20.74 -5.37
CA ASP A 581 -30.78 -20.75 -5.67
C ASP A 581 -31.48 -21.99 -5.07
N ILE A 582 -30.80 -23.13 -4.98
CA ILE A 582 -31.27 -24.33 -4.24
C ILE A 582 -31.38 -24.05 -2.74
N VAL A 583 -30.42 -23.32 -2.15
CA VAL A 583 -30.47 -22.94 -0.72
C VAL A 583 -31.64 -21.97 -0.46
N ASP A 584 -31.86 -21.00 -1.36
CA ASP A 584 -32.98 -20.04 -1.27
C ASP A 584 -34.34 -20.76 -1.32
N GLN A 585 -34.52 -21.69 -2.28
CA GLN A 585 -35.72 -22.52 -2.41
C GLN A 585 -35.97 -23.43 -1.21
N ARG A 586 -34.94 -24.10 -0.68
CA ARG A 586 -35.07 -24.96 0.51
C ARG A 586 -35.36 -24.13 1.77
N LEU A 587 -34.81 -22.91 1.87
CA LEU A 587 -35.18 -21.95 2.92
C LEU A 587 -36.63 -21.46 2.77
N GLU A 588 -37.13 -21.19 1.57
CA GLU A 588 -38.52 -20.77 1.34
C GLU A 588 -39.55 -21.80 1.82
N GLY A 589 -39.29 -23.10 1.64
CA GLY A 589 -40.16 -24.18 2.13
C GLY A 589 -40.20 -24.37 3.65
N VAL A 590 -39.38 -23.64 4.41
CA VAL A 590 -39.18 -23.83 5.86
C VAL A 590 -39.30 -22.51 6.65
N VAL A 591 -38.81 -21.40 6.09
CA VAL A 591 -38.89 -20.03 6.60
C VAL A 591 -39.86 -19.26 5.73
N THR A 592 -41.15 -19.34 6.07
CA THR A 592 -42.26 -18.80 5.28
C THR A 592 -42.33 -17.27 5.30
N ASP A 593 -41.88 -16.62 6.37
CA ASP A 593 -41.72 -15.16 6.36
C ASP A 593 -40.51 -14.77 5.50
N LYS A 594 -40.80 -14.07 4.40
CA LYS A 594 -39.80 -13.53 3.48
C LYS A 594 -38.77 -12.65 4.19
N ARG A 595 -39.17 -11.82 5.16
CA ARG A 595 -38.26 -10.87 5.81
C ARG A 595 -37.26 -11.58 6.73
N THR A 596 -37.71 -12.57 7.49
CA THR A 596 -36.85 -13.49 8.24
C THR A 596 -35.94 -14.27 7.31
N ARG A 597 -36.43 -14.72 6.15
CA ARG A 597 -35.61 -15.41 5.14
C ARG A 597 -34.50 -14.51 4.58
N GLU A 598 -34.80 -13.24 4.29
CA GLU A 598 -33.81 -12.23 3.88
C GLU A 598 -32.77 -11.95 4.97
N GLN A 599 -33.16 -11.91 6.25
CA GLN A 599 -32.21 -11.79 7.37
C GLN A 599 -31.38 -13.07 7.58
N VAL A 600 -31.95 -14.26 7.40
CA VAL A 600 -31.21 -15.54 7.46
C VAL A 600 -30.18 -15.59 6.33
N LEU A 601 -30.54 -15.20 5.12
CA LEU A 601 -29.59 -15.03 4.02
C LEU A 601 -28.51 -14.01 4.42
N SER A 602 -28.86 -12.81 4.91
CA SER A 602 -27.86 -11.81 5.36
C SER A 602 -26.88 -12.35 6.41
N VAL A 603 -27.33 -13.20 7.33
CA VAL A 603 -26.48 -13.90 8.29
C VAL A 603 -25.55 -14.92 7.60
N LEU A 604 -26.08 -15.75 6.69
CA LEU A 604 -25.27 -16.67 5.87
C LEU A 604 -24.23 -15.94 5.00
N LEU A 605 -24.53 -14.70 4.63
CA LEU A 605 -23.72 -13.83 3.79
C LEU A 605 -22.60 -13.10 4.55
N HIS A 606 -22.83 -12.72 5.81
CA HIS A 606 -21.96 -11.78 6.54
C HIS A 606 -21.41 -12.30 7.88
N ALA A 607 -21.87 -13.43 8.41
CA ALA A 607 -21.31 -13.98 9.64
C ALA A 607 -19.82 -14.37 9.50
N ASP A 608 -19.39 -14.85 8.32
CA ASP A 608 -17.98 -15.19 8.05
C ASP A 608 -17.09 -13.93 8.05
N ASP A 609 -17.58 -12.80 7.52
CA ASP A 609 -16.91 -11.49 7.58
C ASP A 609 -16.79 -10.97 9.03
N ALA A 610 -17.71 -11.36 9.93
CA ALA A 610 -17.65 -11.02 11.35
C ALA A 610 -16.68 -11.90 12.16
N MET A 611 -16.30 -13.10 11.67
CA MET A 611 -15.42 -14.00 12.42
C MET A 611 -13.98 -13.46 12.61
N PRO A 612 -13.34 -12.77 11.64
CA PRO A 612 -12.07 -12.08 11.87
C PRO A 612 -12.13 -10.97 12.92
N VAL A 613 -13.21 -10.20 13.00
CA VAL A 613 -13.42 -9.16 14.03
C VAL A 613 -13.44 -9.80 15.42
N VAL A 614 -14.10 -10.97 15.51
CA VAL A 614 -14.13 -11.84 16.68
C VAL A 614 -12.76 -12.46 17.01
N GLN A 615 -12.00 -12.92 16.02
CA GLN A 615 -10.68 -13.52 16.21
C GLN A 615 -9.62 -12.51 16.68
N GLY A 616 -9.84 -11.21 16.44
CA GLY A 616 -8.99 -10.12 16.93
C GLY A 616 -8.81 -10.10 18.45
N ILE A 617 -9.68 -10.77 19.21
CA ILE A 617 -9.66 -10.90 20.67
C ILE A 617 -8.65 -11.98 21.14
N GLY A 618 -7.51 -12.10 20.44
CA GLY A 618 -6.39 -12.98 20.82
C GLY A 618 -6.52 -14.45 20.42
N ALA A 619 -7.47 -14.82 19.57
CA ALA A 619 -7.65 -16.21 19.13
C ALA A 619 -6.53 -16.66 18.16
N PRO A 620 -5.98 -17.89 18.29
CA PRO A 620 -5.11 -18.52 17.30
C PRO A 620 -5.57 -18.34 15.84
N GLN A 621 -4.78 -17.66 15.01
CA GLN A 621 -5.05 -17.48 13.58
C GLN A 621 -4.25 -18.47 12.75
N PHE A 622 -4.91 -19.26 11.90
CA PHE A 622 -4.27 -20.27 11.06
C PHE A 622 -3.97 -19.69 9.67
N SER A 623 -2.70 -19.58 9.28
CA SER A 623 -2.31 -18.93 8.01
C SER A 623 -2.78 -19.69 6.75
N ASN A 624 -3.19 -20.95 6.89
CA ASN A 624 -3.74 -21.78 5.81
C ASN A 624 -5.18 -22.20 6.15
N MET A 625 -6.17 -21.52 5.55
CA MET A 625 -7.60 -21.82 5.75
C MET A 625 -8.17 -22.87 4.76
N GLN A 626 -7.35 -23.58 3.99
CA GLN A 626 -7.84 -24.61 3.05
C GLN A 626 -8.33 -25.90 3.74
N ALA A 627 -7.88 -26.16 4.98
CA ALA A 627 -8.23 -27.34 5.78
C ALA A 627 -9.42 -27.13 6.74
N VAL A 628 -10.25 -26.11 6.47
CA VAL A 628 -11.35 -25.68 7.37
C VAL A 628 -12.65 -26.36 6.98
N ARG A 629 -13.19 -27.20 7.86
CA ARG A 629 -14.56 -27.68 7.75
C ARG A 629 -15.53 -26.61 8.25
N ARG A 630 -16.54 -26.30 7.43
CA ARG A 630 -17.60 -25.36 7.76
C ARG A 630 -18.94 -26.09 7.71
N THR A 631 -19.62 -26.19 8.85
CA THR A 631 -21.01 -26.67 8.92
C THR A 631 -21.86 -25.54 9.49
N ILE A 632 -22.90 -25.16 8.76
CA ILE A 632 -23.89 -24.17 9.19
C ILE A 632 -25.18 -24.89 9.52
N ALA A 633 -25.64 -24.85 10.77
CA ALA A 633 -26.89 -25.46 11.18
C ALA A 633 -27.98 -24.38 11.31
N ILE A 634 -28.93 -24.40 10.39
CA ILE A 634 -30.13 -23.57 10.41
C ILE A 634 -31.23 -24.40 11.08
N ARG A 635 -31.72 -23.96 12.23
CA ARG A 635 -32.80 -24.60 12.99
C ARG A 635 -33.99 -23.65 13.10
N THR A 636 -35.17 -24.17 12.81
CA THR A 636 -36.44 -23.52 13.12
C THR A 636 -37.08 -24.16 14.35
N ARG A 637 -38.19 -23.59 14.80
CA ARG A 637 -39.01 -24.17 15.87
C ARG A 637 -39.53 -25.60 15.58
N ARG A 638 -39.39 -26.12 14.34
CA ARG A 638 -39.67 -27.53 14.01
C ARG A 638 -38.62 -28.51 14.56
N SER A 639 -37.37 -28.09 14.73
CA SER A 639 -36.29 -28.95 15.28
C SER A 639 -35.86 -28.58 16.70
N ASP A 640 -36.24 -27.40 17.20
CA ASP A 640 -35.82 -26.90 18.50
C ASP A 640 -36.89 -25.97 19.10
N GLU A 641 -37.67 -26.50 20.05
CA GLU A 641 -38.79 -25.77 20.68
C GLU A 641 -38.36 -24.54 21.48
N THR A 642 -37.06 -24.42 21.83
CA THR A 642 -36.50 -23.25 22.53
C THR A 642 -36.38 -22.01 21.63
N ILE A 643 -36.64 -22.15 20.33
CA ILE A 643 -36.64 -21.05 19.37
C ILE A 643 -38.04 -20.38 19.36
N PRO A 644 -38.13 -19.04 19.52
CA PRO A 644 -39.40 -18.31 19.37
C PRO A 644 -40.11 -18.60 18.04
N ARG A 645 -41.45 -18.49 18.00
CA ARG A 645 -42.27 -18.87 16.83
C ARG A 645 -41.88 -18.17 15.53
N GLU A 646 -41.39 -16.94 15.63
CA GLU A 646 -41.03 -16.06 14.51
C GLU A 646 -39.50 -15.93 14.35
N ALA A 647 -38.74 -16.88 14.90
CA ALA A 647 -37.28 -16.88 14.86
C ALA A 647 -36.69 -18.14 14.24
N VAL A 648 -35.48 -17.98 13.69
CA VAL A 648 -34.62 -19.02 13.13
C VAL A 648 -33.27 -18.92 13.83
N ARG A 649 -32.70 -20.05 14.27
CA ARG A 649 -31.36 -20.11 14.87
C ARG A 649 -30.37 -20.55 13.80
N VAL A 650 -29.35 -19.74 13.52
CA VAL A 650 -28.27 -20.08 12.58
C VAL A 650 -26.97 -20.26 13.35
N GLU A 651 -26.42 -21.47 13.38
CA GLU A 651 -25.18 -21.80 14.08
C GLU A 651 -24.06 -22.17 13.09
N PHE A 652 -23.04 -21.31 12.99
CA PHE A 652 -21.83 -21.57 12.21
C PHE A 652 -20.83 -22.31 13.08
N ASN A 653 -20.51 -23.54 12.72
CA ASN A 653 -19.49 -24.37 13.35
C ASN A 653 -18.30 -24.48 12.39
N VAL A 654 -17.25 -23.70 12.66
CA VAL A 654 -16.03 -23.62 11.85
C VAL A 654 -14.94 -24.40 12.57
N ARG A 655 -14.59 -25.57 12.02
CA ARG A 655 -13.67 -26.54 12.62
C ARG A 655 -12.44 -26.76 11.75
N HIS A 656 -11.28 -26.39 12.29
CA HIS A 656 -9.96 -26.63 11.74
C HIS A 656 -9.49 -28.00 12.25
N ASP A 657 -9.57 -29.03 11.40
CA ASP A 657 -9.24 -30.42 11.78
C ASP A 657 -7.77 -30.80 11.51
N LYS A 658 -7.04 -29.98 10.76
CA LYS A 658 -5.62 -30.18 10.46
C LYS A 658 -4.90 -28.84 10.36
N LEU A 659 -3.66 -28.84 10.84
CA LEU A 659 -2.62 -28.00 10.25
C LEU A 659 -2.45 -28.43 8.78
N GLY A 660 -2.71 -27.53 7.83
CA GLY A 660 -1.95 -27.55 6.57
C GLY A 660 -0.57 -26.95 6.79
N ASP A 661 0.18 -26.71 5.72
CA ASP A 661 1.53 -26.11 5.66
C ASP A 661 1.60 -24.64 6.15
N GLY A 662 0.76 -24.27 7.12
CA GLY A 662 0.57 -22.91 7.63
C GLY A 662 1.08 -22.74 9.06
N VAL A 663 1.32 -21.48 9.40
CA VAL A 663 1.79 -21.05 10.71
C VAL A 663 0.58 -20.64 11.56
N ILE A 664 0.61 -20.94 12.86
CA ILE A 664 -0.42 -20.48 13.81
C ILE A 664 0.06 -19.22 14.52
N TYR A 665 -0.67 -18.11 14.38
CA TYR A 665 -0.40 -16.88 15.10
C TYR A 665 -1.19 -16.84 16.41
N LEU A 666 -0.48 -16.99 17.53
CA LEU A 666 -0.95 -16.77 18.89
C LEU A 666 -0.75 -15.28 19.23
N GLY A 667 -1.68 -14.45 18.76
CA GLY A 667 -1.51 -13.00 18.75
C GLY A 667 -0.35 -12.60 17.84
N GLU A 668 0.79 -12.18 18.42
CA GLU A 668 2.00 -11.84 17.66
C GLU A 668 3.04 -12.96 17.58
N LYS A 669 2.90 -14.05 18.34
CA LYS A 669 3.83 -15.20 18.30
C LYS A 669 3.40 -16.20 17.23
N SER A 670 4.34 -16.66 16.41
CA SER A 670 4.07 -17.53 15.28
C SER A 670 4.61 -18.94 15.52
N VAL A 671 3.73 -19.91 15.77
CA VAL A 671 4.10 -21.32 16.01
C VAL A 671 4.10 -22.07 14.69
N GLU A 672 5.26 -22.62 14.32
CA GLU A 672 5.41 -23.48 13.15
C GLU A 672 4.75 -24.85 13.37
N GLN A 673 4.15 -25.39 12.31
CA GLN A 673 3.49 -26.71 12.31
C GLN A 673 4.38 -27.84 12.87
N ALA A 674 5.69 -27.79 12.63
CA ALA A 674 6.63 -28.84 13.05
C ALA A 674 6.68 -29.05 14.57
N ALA A 675 6.34 -28.03 15.37
CA ALA A 675 6.33 -28.08 16.83
C ALA A 675 5.01 -28.60 17.44
N LEU A 676 4.01 -28.96 16.61
CA LEU A 676 2.66 -29.34 17.04
C LEU A 676 2.33 -30.77 16.62
N GLN A 677 2.00 -31.65 17.58
CA GLN A 677 1.42 -32.97 17.32
C GLN A 677 0.01 -32.84 16.73
N THR A 678 -0.80 -31.97 17.33
CA THR A 678 -2.11 -31.58 16.79
C THR A 678 -2.37 -30.11 17.09
N ALA A 679 -3.07 -29.45 16.16
CA ALA A 679 -3.77 -28.21 16.45
C ALA A 679 -5.15 -28.31 15.85
N THR A 680 -6.17 -28.20 16.71
CA THR A 680 -7.57 -28.09 16.28
C THR A 680 -8.17 -26.81 16.87
N MET A 681 -9.05 -26.18 16.10
CA MET A 681 -9.76 -24.98 16.51
C MET A 681 -11.20 -25.10 16.06
N THR A 682 -12.14 -24.95 16.99
CA THR A 682 -13.58 -24.98 16.74
C THR A 682 -14.16 -23.65 17.19
N ILE A 683 -14.70 -22.87 16.25
CA ILE A 683 -15.40 -21.62 16.54
C ILE A 683 -16.88 -21.83 16.26
N ARG A 684 -17.73 -21.56 17.25
CA ARG A 684 -19.20 -21.68 17.12
C ARG A 684 -19.84 -20.32 17.34
N SER A 685 -20.37 -19.71 16.29
CA SER A 685 -21.22 -18.51 16.40
C SER A 685 -22.68 -18.88 16.19
N ARG A 686 -23.56 -18.45 17.09
CA ARG A 686 -24.99 -18.78 17.09
C ARG A 686 -25.82 -17.51 17.03
N TRP A 687 -26.55 -17.36 15.96
CA TRP A 687 -27.40 -16.22 15.66
C TRP A 687 -28.86 -16.59 15.89
N THR A 688 -29.64 -15.69 16.45
CA THR A 688 -31.10 -15.77 16.49
C THR A 688 -31.64 -14.69 15.56
N VAL A 689 -32.42 -15.10 14.57
CA VAL A 689 -32.80 -14.29 13.41
C VAL A 689 -34.31 -14.23 13.31
N SER A 690 -34.88 -13.03 13.28
CA SER A 690 -36.32 -12.79 13.07
C SER A 690 -36.51 -11.81 11.92
N ALA A 691 -37.78 -11.48 11.61
CA ALA A 691 -38.11 -10.44 10.65
C ALA A 691 -37.46 -9.09 11.03
N GLU A 692 -37.41 -8.77 12.32
CA GLU A 692 -36.94 -7.48 12.80
C GLU A 692 -35.41 -7.35 12.80
N LYS A 693 -34.68 -8.40 13.23
CA LYS A 693 -33.23 -8.35 13.48
C LYS A 693 -32.55 -9.72 13.43
N ALA A 694 -31.24 -9.71 13.22
CA ALA A 694 -30.35 -10.84 13.46
C ALA A 694 -29.41 -10.55 14.63
N GLU A 695 -29.42 -11.38 15.67
CA GLU A 695 -28.67 -11.16 16.92
C GLU A 695 -27.69 -12.31 17.23
N LEU A 696 -26.42 -11.99 17.49
CA LEU A 696 -25.38 -12.95 17.88
C LEU A 696 -25.56 -13.41 19.35
N SER A 697 -26.44 -14.38 19.54
CA SER A 697 -26.86 -14.90 20.85
C SER A 697 -25.74 -15.57 21.66
N SER A 698 -24.81 -16.29 21.03
CA SER A 698 -23.63 -16.86 21.70
C SER A 698 -22.46 -17.05 20.73
N LEU A 699 -21.25 -16.95 21.27
CA LEU A 699 -20.00 -17.13 20.55
C LEU A 699 -19.03 -17.91 21.44
N ASN A 700 -18.67 -19.11 21.01
CA ASN A 700 -17.80 -20.02 21.75
C ASN A 700 -16.54 -20.31 20.91
N TYR A 701 -15.41 -20.38 21.59
CA TYR A 701 -14.10 -20.60 20.97
C TYR A 701 -13.33 -21.68 21.74
N ASP A 702 -13.14 -22.84 21.11
CA ASP A 702 -12.43 -23.99 21.66
C ASP A 702 -11.19 -24.30 20.80
N ALA A 703 -9.99 -24.13 21.35
CA ALA A 703 -8.74 -24.46 20.67
C ALA A 703 -7.90 -25.45 21.48
N HIS A 704 -7.43 -26.51 20.83
CA HIS A 704 -6.54 -27.51 21.42
C HIS A 704 -5.25 -27.54 20.62
N LEU A 705 -4.15 -27.11 21.26
CA LEU A 705 -2.81 -27.07 20.70
C LEU A 705 -1.92 -28.05 21.47
N ALA A 706 -1.77 -29.27 20.97
CA ALA A 706 -0.84 -30.25 21.52
C ALA A 706 0.55 -29.99 20.93
N LEU A 707 1.44 -29.38 21.71
CA LEU A 707 2.86 -29.28 21.37
C LEU A 707 3.49 -30.66 21.33
N ASP A 708 4.33 -30.89 20.33
CA ASP A 708 5.12 -32.11 20.22
C ASP A 708 6.30 -32.04 21.19
N GLN A 709 6.08 -32.36 22.46
CA GLN A 709 7.13 -32.23 23.48
C GLN A 709 8.36 -33.08 23.16
N GLU A 710 8.20 -34.24 22.50
CA GLU A 710 9.34 -35.06 22.09
C GLU A 710 10.12 -34.41 20.95
N LYS A 711 9.46 -33.91 19.88
CA LYS A 711 10.19 -33.14 18.85
C LYS A 711 10.78 -31.85 19.39
N LEU A 712 10.08 -31.13 20.28
CA LEU A 712 10.56 -29.88 20.87
C LEU A 712 11.81 -30.15 21.71
N ALA A 713 11.81 -31.22 22.53
CA ALA A 713 12.98 -31.69 23.26
C ALA A 713 14.09 -32.22 22.32
N LEU A 714 13.75 -32.89 21.21
CA LEU A 714 14.72 -33.36 20.22
C LEU A 714 15.38 -32.20 19.47
N GLU A 715 14.63 -31.14 19.16
CA GLU A 715 15.15 -29.95 18.49
C GLU A 715 15.96 -29.08 19.45
N GLN A 716 15.52 -28.94 20.71
CA GLN A 716 16.33 -28.36 21.78
C GLN A 716 17.61 -29.17 21.99
N ALA A 717 17.54 -30.50 22.07
CA ALA A 717 18.70 -31.38 22.18
C ALA A 717 19.59 -31.33 20.93
N ARG A 718 19.04 -31.07 19.74
CA ARG A 718 19.81 -30.82 18.52
C ARG A 718 20.56 -29.49 18.62
N ARG A 719 19.88 -28.39 18.95
CA ARG A 719 20.48 -27.06 19.18
C ARG A 719 21.55 -27.13 20.29
N GLU A 720 21.30 -27.90 21.36
CA GLU A 720 22.28 -28.18 22.41
C GLU A 720 23.44 -29.06 21.92
N ARG A 721 23.25 -30.05 21.05
CA ARG A 721 24.34 -30.85 20.47
C ARG A 721 25.20 -30.02 19.51
N GLU A 722 24.58 -29.14 18.72
CA GLU A 722 25.25 -28.17 17.86
C GLU A 722 26.04 -27.14 18.70
N ALA A 723 25.55 -26.76 19.89
CA ALA A 723 26.28 -25.93 20.85
C ALA A 723 27.40 -26.71 21.59
N LYS A 724 27.13 -27.93 22.07
CA LYS A 724 28.08 -28.78 22.82
C LYS A 724 29.23 -29.29 21.97
N LYS A 725 29.07 -29.33 20.63
CA LYS A 725 30.17 -29.52 19.66
C LYS A 725 31.15 -28.34 19.58
N LYS A 726 30.85 -27.19 20.22
CA LYS A 726 31.72 -25.99 20.28
C LYS A 726 32.19 -25.71 21.71
N LYS A 727 32.82 -26.69 22.37
CA LYS A 727 33.42 -26.50 23.70
C LYS A 727 34.85 -25.95 23.60
N PRO A 728 35.15 -24.78 24.20
CA PRO A 728 36.53 -24.38 24.52
C PRO A 728 37.00 -25.05 25.82
N ASP A 729 38.30 -24.94 26.10
CA ASP A 729 38.93 -25.47 27.32
C ASP A 729 38.56 -24.72 28.61
N LYS A 730 38.84 -25.36 29.75
CA LYS A 730 38.62 -24.80 31.08
C LYS A 730 39.62 -23.66 31.39
N PRO A 731 39.18 -22.44 31.70
CA PRO A 731 40.06 -21.45 32.34
C PRO A 731 40.35 -21.84 33.80
N HIS A 732 41.51 -21.42 34.32
CA HIS A 732 41.86 -21.54 35.73
C HIS A 732 41.11 -20.51 36.60
N GLY A 733 41.03 -20.79 37.91
CA GLY A 733 40.26 -19.98 38.85
C GLY A 733 40.94 -18.67 39.27
N ILE A 734 40.14 -17.68 39.61
CA ILE A 734 40.54 -16.44 40.30
C ILE A 734 39.77 -16.35 41.63
N LYS A 735 40.36 -15.69 42.63
CA LYS A 735 39.91 -15.69 44.03
C LYS A 735 38.56 -14.96 44.22
N LYS A 736 37.84 -15.36 45.27
CA LYS A 736 36.80 -14.52 45.88
C LYS A 736 37.48 -13.39 46.66
N GLU A 737 36.97 -12.17 46.50
CA GLU A 737 37.11 -11.11 47.51
C GLU A 737 35.72 -10.69 48.01
N SER A 738 35.65 -10.26 49.26
CA SER A 738 34.41 -9.96 49.97
C SER A 738 34.38 -8.48 50.37
N ALA A 739 33.32 -7.77 49.98
CA ALA A 739 33.01 -6.41 50.44
C ALA A 739 31.71 -6.41 51.26
N SER A 740 31.62 -5.51 52.24
CA SER A 740 30.59 -5.48 53.28
C SER A 740 29.34 -4.69 52.89
N ALA A 741 28.22 -4.99 53.57
CA ALA A 741 26.94 -4.31 53.38
C ALA A 741 26.73 -3.16 54.41
N PRO A 742 26.19 -2.00 53.99
CA PRO A 742 25.66 -0.97 54.89
C PRO A 742 24.20 -1.25 55.31
N SER A 743 23.70 -0.47 56.28
CA SER A 743 22.46 -0.72 57.02
C SER A 743 21.15 -0.32 56.31
N ALA A 744 20.04 -0.88 56.78
CA ALA A 744 18.69 -0.70 56.23
C ALA A 744 17.86 0.34 56.98
N GLY A 745 16.96 1.02 56.26
CA GLY A 745 15.92 1.89 56.80
C GLY A 745 15.04 2.47 55.69
N ALA A 746 13.72 2.40 55.85
CA ALA A 746 12.70 3.00 54.95
C ALA A 746 12.69 2.61 53.45
N THR A 747 13.51 1.65 53.00
CA THR A 747 13.59 1.26 51.57
C THR A 747 12.80 0.00 51.19
N SER A 748 12.19 -0.71 52.14
CA SER A 748 11.53 -2.03 51.93
C SER A 748 10.64 -2.09 50.68
N ASP A 749 9.62 -1.24 50.61
CA ASP A 749 8.55 -1.43 49.63
C ASP A 749 8.97 -0.94 48.24
N LEU A 750 9.77 0.14 48.18
CA LEU A 750 10.40 0.60 46.95
C LEU A 750 11.41 -0.44 46.43
N MET A 751 12.14 -1.13 47.30
CA MET A 751 13.08 -2.20 46.92
C MET A 751 12.37 -3.50 46.56
N ALA A 752 11.21 -3.81 47.16
CA ALA A 752 10.35 -4.91 46.74
C ALA A 752 9.76 -4.64 45.35
N GLU A 753 9.30 -3.40 45.09
CA GLU A 753 8.80 -3.00 43.79
C GLU A 753 9.94 -2.95 42.74
N LEU A 754 11.12 -2.43 43.08
CA LEU A 754 12.30 -2.46 42.21
C LEU A 754 12.81 -3.89 41.97
N ALA A 755 12.72 -4.80 42.94
CA ALA A 755 13.05 -6.21 42.76
C ALA A 755 12.04 -6.92 41.83
N LEU A 756 10.75 -6.59 41.95
CA LEU A 756 9.71 -7.08 41.04
C LEU A 756 9.91 -6.53 39.62
N ARG A 757 10.09 -5.22 39.47
CA ARG A 757 10.42 -4.55 38.20
C ARG A 757 11.72 -5.10 37.60
N SER A 758 12.73 -5.39 38.42
CA SER A 758 13.99 -6.05 38.03
C SER A 758 13.75 -7.46 37.48
N LYS A 759 12.96 -8.28 38.18
CA LYS A 759 12.58 -9.63 37.70
C LYS A 759 11.87 -9.56 36.35
N HIS A 760 10.90 -8.67 36.19
CA HIS A 760 10.21 -8.45 34.92
C HIS A 760 11.16 -7.94 33.82
N ALA A 761 12.13 -7.08 34.14
CA ALA A 761 13.16 -6.64 33.19
C ALA A 761 14.13 -7.76 32.78
N VAL A 762 14.46 -8.69 33.68
CA VAL A 762 15.26 -9.89 33.38
C VAL A 762 14.48 -10.86 32.48
N GLU A 763 13.18 -11.08 32.75
CA GLU A 763 12.30 -11.86 31.88
C GLU A 763 12.13 -11.20 30.49
N ALA A 764 12.08 -9.86 30.43
CA ALA A 764 12.10 -9.07 29.19
C ALA A 764 13.42 -9.23 28.41
N HIS A 765 14.57 -9.09 29.08
CA HIS A 765 15.90 -9.32 28.50
C HIS A 765 16.02 -10.73 27.93
N GLN A 766 15.68 -11.76 28.71
CA GLN A 766 15.76 -13.16 28.26
C GLN A 766 14.84 -13.42 27.06
N THR A 767 13.74 -12.68 26.94
CA THR A 767 12.83 -12.75 25.79
C THR A 767 13.44 -12.05 24.55
N LEU A 768 13.93 -10.82 24.69
CA LEU A 768 14.59 -10.09 23.60
C LEU A 768 15.85 -10.83 23.08
N MET A 769 16.68 -11.39 23.97
CA MET A 769 17.88 -12.15 23.58
C MET A 769 17.58 -13.49 22.89
N ARG A 770 16.32 -13.96 22.90
CA ARG A 770 15.84 -15.09 22.08
C ARG A 770 15.32 -14.66 20.70
N GLY A 771 15.26 -13.36 20.42
CA GLY A 771 14.62 -12.78 19.23
C GLY A 771 13.10 -12.68 19.34
N ASP A 772 12.51 -12.98 20.51
CA ASP A 772 11.08 -12.79 20.75
C ASP A 772 10.76 -11.30 20.95
N LYS A 773 9.56 -10.91 20.52
CA LYS A 773 9.01 -9.57 20.79
C LYS A 773 8.49 -9.45 22.21
N VAL A 774 8.59 -8.23 22.75
CA VAL A 774 8.07 -7.82 24.06
C VAL A 774 7.09 -6.67 23.87
N ARG A 775 5.90 -6.72 24.50
CA ARG A 775 4.91 -5.63 24.49
C ARG A 775 4.76 -5.04 25.90
N LEU A 776 4.47 -3.74 26.01
CA LEU A 776 4.22 -3.10 27.32
C LEU A 776 2.99 -3.64 28.07
N SER A 777 2.06 -4.29 27.35
CA SER A 777 0.93 -5.03 27.94
C SER A 777 1.36 -6.16 28.88
N ASP A 778 2.55 -6.71 28.63
CA ASP A 778 3.00 -7.97 29.23
C ASP A 778 3.59 -7.73 30.64
N PHE A 779 3.86 -6.46 30.97
CA PHE A 779 4.27 -6.00 32.31
C PHE A 779 3.04 -5.43 33.03
N GLY A 780 2.39 -6.28 33.84
CA GLY A 780 1.11 -5.98 34.48
C GLY A 780 1.14 -4.70 35.33
N GLY A 781 0.22 -3.77 35.03
CA GLY A 781 0.03 -2.52 35.75
C GLY A 781 -1.26 -1.85 35.29
N GLY A 782 -2.07 -1.39 36.25
CA GLY A 782 -3.39 -0.79 36.01
C GLY A 782 -3.34 0.65 35.51
N ASN A 783 -4.47 1.36 35.66
CA ASN A 783 -4.72 2.67 35.05
C ASN A 783 -3.73 3.78 35.47
N SER A 784 -3.05 3.63 36.61
CA SER A 784 -2.18 4.63 37.26
C SER A 784 -0.99 5.13 36.43
N LEU A 785 -0.72 4.55 35.26
CA LEU A 785 0.37 4.97 34.37
C LEU A 785 -0.04 5.99 33.31
N HIS A 786 -1.34 6.08 32.99
CA HIS A 786 -1.88 7.26 32.30
C HIS A 786 -1.83 8.47 33.24
N ASP A 787 -2.17 8.25 34.52
CA ASP A 787 -2.04 9.24 35.57
C ASP A 787 -0.57 9.68 35.74
N LEU A 788 0.40 8.77 35.85
CA LEU A 788 1.83 9.11 35.99
C LEU A 788 2.34 10.03 34.86
N GLY A 789 2.07 9.70 33.60
CA GLY A 789 2.51 10.53 32.47
C GLY A 789 1.75 11.85 32.38
N THR A 790 0.47 11.86 32.75
CA THR A 790 -0.34 13.08 32.85
C THR A 790 0.14 13.99 33.99
N GLU A 791 0.51 13.42 35.13
CA GLU A 791 1.10 14.12 36.27
C GLU A 791 2.48 14.68 35.93
N HIS A 792 3.30 13.92 35.17
CA HIS A 792 4.57 14.43 34.66
C HIS A 792 4.39 15.69 33.80
N LEU A 793 3.38 15.72 32.91
CA LEU A 793 3.04 16.92 32.12
C LEU A 793 2.52 18.06 33.00
N ARG A 794 1.68 17.78 34.00
CA ARG A 794 1.19 18.79 34.97
C ARG A 794 2.34 19.40 35.79
N ASN A 795 3.21 18.57 36.34
CA ASN A 795 4.37 18.99 37.14
C ASN A 795 5.39 19.76 36.29
N ALA A 796 5.61 19.36 35.03
CA ALA A 796 6.41 20.11 34.07
C ALA A 796 5.79 21.49 33.74
N SER A 797 4.46 21.57 33.59
CA SER A 797 3.76 22.83 33.34
C SER A 797 3.84 23.83 34.52
N ALA A 798 4.02 23.33 35.74
CA ALA A 798 4.12 24.14 36.95
C ALA A 798 5.55 24.63 37.24
N ASN A 799 6.58 24.01 36.64
CA ASN A 799 7.99 24.27 36.98
C ASN A 799 8.71 25.08 35.87
N ALA A 800 8.98 26.35 36.14
CA ALA A 800 9.65 27.25 35.21
C ALA A 800 11.08 26.81 34.81
N ALA A 801 11.82 26.13 35.69
CA ALA A 801 13.14 25.58 35.35
C ALA A 801 13.02 24.38 34.39
N THR A 802 11.99 23.55 34.58
CA THR A 802 11.66 22.45 33.68
C THR A 802 11.24 22.98 32.29
N GLN A 803 10.46 24.07 32.23
CA GLN A 803 10.13 24.74 30.97
C GLN A 803 11.37 25.32 30.27
N ALA A 804 12.28 25.98 30.99
CA ALA A 804 13.51 26.53 30.40
C ALA A 804 14.41 25.44 29.79
N ASN A 805 14.59 24.32 30.51
CA ASN A 805 15.35 23.18 30.02
C ASN A 805 14.71 22.54 28.79
N ALA A 806 13.39 22.36 28.78
CA ALA A 806 12.69 21.77 27.63
C ALA A 806 12.54 22.73 26.44
N ARG A 807 12.55 24.05 26.66
CA ARG A 807 12.71 25.04 25.58
C ARG A 807 14.03 24.81 24.87
N SER A 808 15.14 24.72 25.62
CA SER A 808 16.46 24.44 25.06
C SER A 808 16.51 23.08 24.36
N ALA A 809 15.88 22.04 24.93
CA ALA A 809 15.76 20.73 24.28
C ALA A 809 15.02 20.81 22.93
N LEU A 810 13.85 21.49 22.87
CA LEU A 810 13.08 21.65 21.65
C LEU A 810 13.81 22.53 20.62
N GLU A 811 14.44 23.63 21.03
CA GLU A 811 15.31 24.47 20.20
C GLU A 811 16.42 23.64 19.53
N ASN A 812 17.07 22.75 20.29
CA ASN A 812 18.06 21.82 19.77
C ASN A 812 17.43 20.80 18.79
N ILE A 813 16.32 20.15 19.15
CA ILE A 813 15.63 19.17 18.28
C ILE A 813 15.20 19.80 16.94
N LEU A 814 14.66 21.02 16.97
CA LEU A 814 14.26 21.75 15.76
C LEU A 814 15.47 22.06 14.87
N PHE A 815 16.56 22.57 15.43
CA PHE A 815 17.79 22.85 14.69
C PHE A 815 18.39 21.58 14.07
N GLU A 816 18.53 20.50 14.85
CA GLU A 816 19.08 19.23 14.37
C GLU A 816 18.26 18.57 13.25
N ARG A 817 16.94 18.83 13.20
CA ARG A 817 16.01 18.08 12.34
C ARG A 817 15.38 18.86 11.19
N CYS A 818 15.25 20.19 11.27
CA CYS A 818 14.50 20.96 10.27
C CYS A 818 15.03 20.86 8.83
N GLY A 819 16.34 20.59 8.67
CA GLY A 819 16.99 20.34 7.38
C GLY A 819 16.89 18.91 6.83
N THR A 820 16.38 17.94 7.59
CA THR A 820 16.41 16.50 7.21
C THR A 820 15.38 16.07 6.16
N GLY A 821 14.71 17.02 5.50
CA GLY A 821 13.55 16.78 4.63
C GLY A 821 12.27 16.39 5.39
N LYS A 822 12.37 15.49 6.37
CA LYS A 822 11.28 15.01 7.21
C LYS A 822 10.70 16.13 8.11
N PRO A 823 9.38 16.17 8.34
CA PRO A 823 8.76 17.13 9.25
C PRO A 823 9.04 16.74 10.72
N VAL A 824 9.41 17.74 11.53
CA VAL A 824 9.66 17.57 12.98
C VAL A 824 8.37 17.80 13.77
N LEU A 825 7.65 18.84 13.37
CA LEU A 825 6.34 19.23 13.89
C LEU A 825 5.35 19.32 12.74
N LEU A 826 4.21 18.65 12.90
CA LEU A 826 3.04 18.82 12.06
C LEU A 826 1.96 19.55 12.86
N LEU A 827 1.28 20.50 12.23
CA LEU A 827 0.05 21.11 12.72
C LEU A 827 -1.00 20.84 11.65
N ASP A 828 -2.08 20.15 12.02
CA ASP A 828 -3.14 19.77 11.07
C ASP A 828 -2.59 19.09 9.79
N GLN A 829 -1.59 18.21 9.98
CA GLN A 829 -0.83 17.47 8.94
C GLN A 829 0.12 18.31 8.08
N GLU A 830 0.15 19.63 8.23
CA GLU A 830 1.11 20.53 7.56
C GLU A 830 2.38 20.72 8.39
N ASN A 831 3.55 20.83 7.73
CA ASN A 831 4.82 21.08 8.42
C ASN A 831 4.89 22.55 8.86
N ILE A 832 4.91 22.78 10.18
CA ILE A 832 4.92 24.12 10.80
C ILE A 832 6.04 25.01 10.24
N LEU A 833 7.19 24.43 9.89
CA LEU A 833 8.34 25.16 9.38
C LEU A 833 8.38 25.29 7.85
N ALA A 834 7.38 24.78 7.11
CA ALA A 834 7.34 24.90 5.65
C ALA A 834 7.41 26.35 5.13
N PRO A 835 6.72 27.35 5.71
CA PRO A 835 6.86 28.76 5.31
C PRO A 835 8.26 29.35 5.56
N HIS A 836 9.09 28.69 6.35
CA HIS A 836 10.40 29.19 6.80
C HIS A 836 11.57 28.50 6.08
N GLN A 837 11.41 28.20 4.78
CA GLN A 837 12.38 27.43 3.98
C GLN A 837 13.82 27.94 4.07
N ALA A 838 14.07 29.25 3.92
CA ALA A 838 15.42 29.82 4.03
C ALA A 838 16.06 29.58 5.42
N LEU A 839 15.28 29.73 6.50
CA LEU A 839 15.74 29.46 7.87
C LEU A 839 16.06 27.97 8.09
N ARG A 840 15.29 27.05 7.48
CA ARG A 840 15.55 25.60 7.55
C ARG A 840 16.82 25.20 6.80
N LEU A 841 17.03 25.73 5.59
CA LEU A 841 18.23 25.47 4.80
C LEU A 841 19.48 26.02 5.49
N TYR A 842 19.39 27.24 6.01
CA TYR A 842 20.46 27.89 6.78
C TYR A 842 20.79 27.13 8.08
N ALA A 843 19.78 26.68 8.83
CA ALA A 843 19.98 25.81 10.00
C ALA A 843 20.71 24.51 9.64
N SER A 844 20.33 23.87 8.51
CA SER A 844 21.01 22.66 8.03
C SER A 844 22.48 22.93 7.72
N ALA A 845 22.79 24.01 7.00
CA ALA A 845 24.16 24.37 6.64
C ALA A 845 25.02 24.71 7.88
N LEU A 846 24.46 25.45 8.84
CA LEU A 846 25.11 25.69 10.14
C LEU A 846 25.39 24.39 10.90
N ARG A 847 24.44 23.45 10.94
CA ARG A 847 24.62 22.13 11.57
C ARG A 847 25.80 21.38 10.94
N HIS A 848 25.89 21.35 9.60
CA HIS A 848 27.00 20.71 8.90
C HIS A 848 28.35 21.39 9.19
N LEU A 849 28.43 22.73 9.20
CA LEU A 849 29.65 23.45 9.60
C LEU A 849 30.07 23.17 11.05
N SER A 850 29.10 23.03 11.97
CA SER A 850 29.36 22.73 13.39
C SER A 850 29.68 21.26 13.67
N SER A 851 29.44 20.36 12.71
CA SER A 851 29.59 18.92 12.90
C SER A 851 31.06 18.50 12.80
N PRO A 852 31.66 17.91 13.84
CA PRO A 852 33.01 17.34 13.77
C PRO A 852 33.07 16.06 12.92
N ALA A 853 31.93 15.58 12.41
CA ALA A 853 31.84 14.45 11.49
C ALA A 853 31.66 14.88 10.02
N GLU A 854 31.48 16.18 9.74
CA GLU A 854 31.42 16.67 8.36
C GLU A 854 32.84 16.72 7.76
N PRO A 855 33.09 16.14 6.57
CA PRO A 855 34.41 16.19 5.94
C PRO A 855 34.89 17.63 5.69
N GLU A 856 36.16 17.92 5.97
CA GLU A 856 36.71 19.28 5.79
C GLU A 856 36.48 19.85 4.38
N HIS A 857 36.52 19.00 3.34
CA HIS A 857 36.29 19.40 1.95
C HIS A 857 34.81 19.76 1.63
N HIS A 858 33.85 19.38 2.48
CA HIS A 858 32.45 19.85 2.36
C HIS A 858 32.22 21.20 3.05
N LYS A 859 33.04 21.60 4.03
CA LYS A 859 32.83 22.84 4.78
C LYS A 859 32.84 24.09 3.89
N PRO A 860 33.67 24.23 2.84
CA PRO A 860 33.57 25.34 1.89
C PRO A 860 32.20 25.46 1.21
N TYR A 861 31.58 24.34 0.82
CA TYR A 861 30.23 24.34 0.25
C TYR A 861 29.19 24.83 1.26
N TRP A 862 29.19 24.26 2.48
CA TRP A 862 28.26 24.68 3.53
C TRP A 862 28.50 26.13 3.98
N GLN A 863 29.74 26.61 3.96
CA GLN A 863 30.08 28.01 4.21
C GLN A 863 29.55 28.92 3.09
N GLY A 864 29.58 28.48 1.82
CA GLY A 864 28.92 29.17 0.71
C GLY A 864 27.40 29.30 0.91
N VAL A 865 26.74 28.21 1.33
CA VAL A 865 25.28 28.21 1.65
C VAL A 865 24.98 29.14 2.83
N VAL A 866 25.80 29.12 3.89
CA VAL A 866 25.68 30.04 5.03
C VAL A 866 25.90 31.49 4.61
N ASN A 867 26.94 31.79 3.84
CA ASN A 867 27.22 33.14 3.35
C ASN A 867 26.10 33.69 2.46
N LYS A 868 25.49 32.84 1.62
CA LYS A 868 24.35 33.21 0.76
C LYS A 868 23.08 33.49 1.54
N LEU A 869 22.73 32.64 2.51
CA LEU A 869 21.45 32.75 3.25
C LEU A 869 21.53 33.67 4.48
N ALA A 870 22.71 33.91 5.06
CA ALA A 870 22.86 34.75 6.24
C ALA A 870 22.35 36.20 6.09
N PRO A 871 22.43 36.86 4.90
CA PRO A 871 21.75 38.13 4.65
C PRO A 871 20.22 38.00 4.65
N GLU A 872 19.65 36.97 4.01
CA GLU A 872 18.20 36.74 3.93
C GLU A 872 17.58 36.54 5.32
N VAL A 873 18.25 35.79 6.20
CA VAL A 873 17.83 35.64 7.60
C VAL A 873 18.31 36.79 8.50
N GLY A 874 19.16 37.72 8.02
CA GLY A 874 19.68 38.83 8.80
C GLY A 874 20.56 38.41 9.99
N LEU A 875 21.49 37.48 9.77
CA LEU A 875 22.44 36.95 10.77
C LEU A 875 23.93 37.04 10.33
N SER A 876 24.20 37.60 9.15
CA SER A 876 25.52 37.66 8.49
C SER A 876 26.65 38.35 9.26
N LYS A 877 26.37 39.10 10.33
CA LYS A 877 27.37 39.82 11.15
C LYS A 877 27.68 39.15 12.50
N LEU A 878 27.14 37.96 12.76
CA LEU A 878 27.34 37.23 14.02
C LEU A 878 28.42 36.13 13.89
N PRO A 879 29.18 35.81 14.96
CA PRO A 879 29.99 34.59 15.02
C PRO A 879 29.16 33.32 14.86
N LEU A 880 29.76 32.21 14.40
CA LEU A 880 29.05 30.96 14.09
C LEU A 880 28.16 30.45 15.24
N GLU A 881 28.67 30.46 16.47
CA GLU A 881 27.90 30.05 17.66
C GLU A 881 26.67 30.93 17.91
N MET A 882 26.80 32.23 17.67
CA MET A 882 25.72 33.21 17.79
C MET A 882 24.72 33.10 16.62
N GLN A 883 25.17 32.71 15.42
CA GLN A 883 24.27 32.34 14.31
C GLN A 883 23.43 31.11 14.71
N ILE A 884 24.07 30.05 15.23
CA ILE A 884 23.40 28.82 15.69
C ILE A 884 22.38 29.13 16.81
N ALA A 885 22.75 29.92 17.81
CA ALA A 885 21.85 30.31 18.90
C ALA A 885 20.66 31.14 18.39
N ALA A 886 20.90 32.11 17.51
CA ALA A 886 19.83 32.94 16.93
C ALA A 886 18.88 32.13 16.03
N VAL A 887 19.39 31.15 15.28
CA VAL A 887 18.56 30.24 14.46
C VAL A 887 17.72 29.31 15.33
N LYS A 888 18.31 28.74 16.40
CA LYS A 888 17.59 27.94 17.39
C LYS A 888 16.39 28.69 17.98
N ALA A 889 16.61 29.91 18.46
CA ALA A 889 15.55 30.78 18.96
C ALA A 889 14.48 31.07 17.90
N ARG A 890 14.87 31.46 16.67
CA ARG A 890 13.92 31.76 15.58
C ARG A 890 13.09 30.56 15.11
N LEU A 891 13.67 29.35 15.10
CA LEU A 891 12.94 28.12 14.78
C LEU A 891 11.88 27.81 15.85
N PHE A 892 12.21 28.03 17.13
CA PHE A 892 11.26 27.93 18.22
C PHE A 892 10.18 29.02 18.13
N ASP A 893 10.56 30.28 17.96
CA ASP A 893 9.60 31.41 17.87
C ASP A 893 8.62 31.24 16.69
N ALA A 894 9.06 30.71 15.55
CA ALA A 894 8.18 30.35 14.42
C ALA A 894 7.15 29.26 14.80
N VAL A 895 7.56 28.25 15.56
CA VAL A 895 6.66 27.21 16.09
C VAL A 895 5.65 27.82 17.08
N ILE A 896 6.11 28.68 18.00
CA ILE A 896 5.23 29.38 18.96
C ILE A 896 4.23 30.29 18.22
N GLN A 897 4.64 30.96 17.14
CA GLN A 897 3.76 31.78 16.32
C GLN A 897 2.68 30.93 15.62
N ALA A 898 3.04 29.81 14.98
CA ALA A 898 2.09 28.94 14.30
C ALA A 898 1.07 28.31 15.27
N ILE A 899 1.54 27.79 16.41
CA ILE A 899 0.66 27.32 17.49
C ILE A 899 -0.19 28.50 18.04
N GLY A 900 0.35 29.71 18.08
CA GLY A 900 -0.37 30.92 18.47
C GLY A 900 -1.49 31.36 17.52
N HIS A 901 -1.38 31.06 16.23
CA HIS A 901 -2.48 31.26 15.27
C HIS A 901 -3.55 30.16 15.36
N ALA A 902 -3.14 28.90 15.61
CA ALA A 902 -4.07 27.79 15.77
C ALA A 902 -4.86 27.81 17.09
N PHE A 903 -4.28 28.37 18.15
CA PHE A 903 -4.87 28.43 19.50
C PHE A 903 -4.94 29.88 20.01
N PRO A 904 -6.01 30.64 19.67
CA PRO A 904 -6.21 32.02 20.15
C PRO A 904 -6.35 32.10 21.67
N ASN A 905 -6.90 31.07 22.30
CA ASN A 905 -6.99 30.95 23.75
C ASN A 905 -5.59 30.74 24.35
N LYS A 906 -5.06 31.79 25.00
CA LYS A 906 -3.74 31.78 25.64
C LYS A 906 -3.53 30.55 26.53
N ARG A 907 -4.51 30.15 27.35
CA ARG A 907 -4.31 29.03 28.28
C ARG A 907 -4.20 27.69 27.53
N ALA A 908 -5.04 27.44 26.53
CA ALA A 908 -4.91 26.27 25.67
C ALA A 908 -3.58 26.25 24.90
N ARG A 909 -3.18 27.39 24.33
CA ARG A 909 -1.91 27.56 23.62
C ARG A 909 -0.69 27.27 24.51
N ASP A 910 -0.64 27.89 25.68
CA ASP A 910 0.48 27.73 26.62
C ASP A 910 0.55 26.28 27.15
N GLN A 911 -0.59 25.57 27.27
CA GLN A 911 -0.62 24.12 27.51
C GLN A 911 -0.12 23.32 26.29
N VAL A 912 -0.57 23.60 25.06
CA VAL A 912 -0.11 22.91 23.84
C VAL A 912 1.40 23.03 23.66
N ILE A 913 1.97 24.22 23.86
CA ILE A 913 3.42 24.46 23.85
C ILE A 913 4.12 23.57 24.89
N THR A 914 3.60 23.55 26.12
CA THR A 914 4.14 22.70 27.20
C THR A 914 4.09 21.21 26.83
N ALA A 915 2.99 20.73 26.27
CA ALA A 915 2.87 19.33 25.86
C ALA A 915 3.83 18.98 24.71
N VAL A 916 3.99 19.84 23.70
CA VAL A 916 5.01 19.66 22.63
C VAL A 916 6.42 19.57 23.23
N MET A 917 6.74 20.40 24.23
CA MET A 917 8.04 20.42 24.90
C MET A 917 8.30 19.21 25.82
N HIS A 918 7.27 18.54 26.33
CA HIS A 918 7.42 17.50 27.36
C HIS A 918 6.86 16.12 26.99
N VAL A 919 6.19 15.95 25.85
CA VAL A 919 5.59 14.66 25.46
C VAL A 919 6.61 13.55 25.32
N GLU A 920 7.82 13.81 24.81
CA GLU A 920 8.90 12.82 24.77
C GLU A 920 9.28 12.35 26.19
N THR A 921 9.55 13.29 27.10
CA THR A 921 9.94 12.98 28.48
C THR A 921 8.83 12.24 29.25
N ALA A 922 7.58 12.64 29.10
CA ALA A 922 6.43 11.97 29.69
C ALA A 922 6.23 10.55 29.12
N THR A 923 6.44 10.37 27.81
CA THR A 923 6.40 9.06 27.14
C THR A 923 7.47 8.14 27.70
N TYR A 924 8.72 8.61 27.81
CA TYR A 924 9.82 7.83 28.38
C TYR A 924 9.64 7.54 29.88
N ALA A 925 9.10 8.47 30.67
CA ALA A 925 8.77 8.22 32.07
C ALA A 925 7.81 7.02 32.24
N VAL A 926 6.77 6.94 31.40
CA VAL A 926 5.82 5.81 31.38
C VAL A 926 6.47 4.51 30.87
N ILE A 927 7.33 4.58 29.85
CA ILE A 927 8.08 3.41 29.34
C ILE A 927 9.01 2.84 30.42
N HIS A 928 9.76 3.69 31.13
CA HIS A 928 10.69 3.24 32.17
C HIS A 928 9.97 2.76 33.43
N ALA A 929 8.81 3.31 33.77
CA ALA A 929 7.96 2.77 34.83
C ALA A 929 7.48 1.33 34.53
N ARG A 930 7.29 0.97 33.25
CA ARG A 930 7.00 -0.40 32.78
C ARG A 930 8.28 -1.27 32.58
N GLY A 931 9.47 -0.76 32.89
CA GLY A 931 10.74 -1.47 32.65
C GLY A 931 11.18 -1.53 31.18
N GLY A 932 10.57 -0.74 30.30
CA GLY A 932 10.93 -0.68 28.88
C GLY A 932 12.31 -0.03 28.64
N PRO A 933 13.05 -0.47 27.61
CA PRO A 933 14.44 -0.08 27.41
C PRO A 933 14.66 1.42 27.20
N TRP A 934 15.70 1.94 27.84
CA TRP A 934 16.24 3.28 27.60
C TRP A 934 17.19 3.23 26.40
N ILE A 935 17.02 4.12 25.42
CA ILE A 935 17.93 4.21 24.27
C ILE A 935 18.73 5.52 24.33
N SER A 936 20.01 5.40 24.66
CA SER A 936 20.97 6.50 24.55
C SER A 936 21.58 6.47 23.14
N ALA A 937 20.82 6.92 22.14
CA ALA A 937 21.24 6.98 20.74
C ALA A 937 21.27 8.44 20.25
N PRO A 938 22.26 9.26 20.69
CA PRO A 938 22.24 10.72 20.55
C PRO A 938 22.21 11.24 19.10
N GLN A 939 22.41 10.39 18.09
CA GLN A 939 22.40 10.75 16.67
C GLN A 939 21.49 9.86 15.80
N ALA A 940 20.75 8.89 16.36
CA ALA A 940 20.14 7.80 15.57
C ALA A 940 18.64 7.52 15.83
N ALA A 941 17.87 8.51 16.27
CA ALA A 941 16.46 8.53 15.85
C ALA A 941 16.44 8.80 14.32
N GLU A 942 15.84 7.92 13.54
CA GLU A 942 15.66 8.11 12.09
C GLU A 942 14.44 9.01 11.79
N GLU A 943 13.46 9.00 12.70
CA GLU A 943 12.25 9.83 12.68
C GLU A 943 11.90 10.29 14.08
N HIS A 944 11.54 11.57 14.23
CA HIS A 944 10.98 12.15 15.43
C HIS A 944 9.94 13.18 14.96
N VAL A 945 8.66 12.84 15.12
CA VAL A 945 7.52 13.60 14.60
C VAL A 945 6.55 13.84 15.74
N VAL A 946 6.22 15.11 16.00
CA VAL A 946 5.12 15.50 16.88
C VAL A 946 4.03 16.10 16.01
N SER A 947 2.86 15.48 15.98
CA SER A 947 1.71 15.91 15.17
C SER A 947 0.61 16.47 16.06
N ILE A 948 0.21 17.72 15.81
CA ILE A 948 -0.82 18.45 16.55
C ILE A 948 -2.07 18.50 15.67
N ALA A 949 -3.05 17.64 15.94
CA ALA A 949 -4.35 17.70 15.27
C ALA A 949 -5.29 18.62 16.05
N THR A 950 -5.90 19.58 15.36
CA THR A 950 -6.95 20.45 15.93
C THR A 950 -8.34 19.95 15.49
N ARG A 951 -9.40 20.68 15.88
CA ARG A 951 -10.76 20.46 15.36
C ARG A 951 -10.86 20.45 13.83
N TRP A 952 -9.92 21.10 13.12
CA TRP A 952 -10.00 21.32 11.68
C TRP A 952 -9.65 20.06 10.89
N THR A 953 -8.68 19.24 11.34
CA THR A 953 -8.41 17.92 10.75
C THR A 953 -9.00 16.75 11.52
N ASN A 954 -9.36 16.94 12.80
CA ASN A 954 -10.00 15.92 13.60
C ASN A 954 -11.21 16.47 14.36
N ALA A 955 -12.40 16.22 13.82
CA ALA A 955 -13.67 16.65 14.41
C ALA A 955 -13.98 16.07 15.81
N SER A 956 -13.23 15.06 16.29
CA SER A 956 -13.34 14.59 17.68
C SER A 956 -12.62 15.50 18.69
N VAL A 957 -11.88 16.52 18.24
CA VAL A 957 -11.15 17.47 19.07
C VAL A 957 -12.04 18.70 19.33
N ALA A 958 -12.27 19.01 20.60
CA ALA A 958 -13.09 20.15 21.00
C ALA A 958 -12.46 21.50 20.60
N HIS A 959 -13.24 22.58 20.68
CA HIS A 959 -12.69 23.93 20.57
C HIS A 959 -11.69 24.19 21.71
N ASP A 960 -10.66 25.01 21.45
CA ASP A 960 -9.53 25.27 22.36
C ASP A 960 -8.85 24.00 22.91
N SER A 961 -8.87 22.91 22.12
CA SER A 961 -8.24 21.63 22.45
C SER A 961 -7.42 21.10 21.28
N ALA A 962 -6.45 20.25 21.58
CA ALA A 962 -5.54 19.60 20.63
C ALA A 962 -5.42 18.10 20.93
N LEU A 963 -5.15 17.31 19.89
CA LEU A 963 -4.71 15.93 20.03
C LEU A 963 -3.27 15.83 19.52
N ILE A 964 -2.31 15.78 20.44
CA ILE A 964 -0.88 15.73 20.14
C ILE A 964 -0.45 14.27 20.09
N THR A 965 0.06 13.83 18.95
CA THR A 965 0.61 12.49 18.75
C THR A 965 2.12 12.59 18.55
N PHE A 966 2.89 12.09 19.51
CA PHE A 966 4.33 11.91 19.42
C PHE A 966 4.64 10.55 18.81
N THR A 967 5.58 10.51 17.87
CA THR A 967 6.14 9.27 17.29
C THR A 967 7.64 9.45 17.08
N GLN A 968 8.42 8.52 17.62
CA GLN A 968 9.87 8.45 17.46
C GLN A 968 10.26 7.04 17.03
N TYR A 969 11.08 6.95 15.99
CA TYR A 969 11.57 5.69 15.44
C TYR A 969 13.10 5.69 15.30
N HIS A 970 13.71 4.62 15.79
CA HIS A 970 15.12 4.29 15.64
C HIS A 970 15.22 3.01 14.80
N GLY A 971 15.91 3.07 13.65
CA GLY A 971 16.21 1.88 12.85
C GLY A 971 17.58 1.25 13.14
N ALA A 972 18.43 1.97 13.88
CA ALA A 972 19.69 1.50 14.45
C ALA A 972 19.99 2.23 15.78
N LEU A 973 20.96 1.72 16.55
CA LEU A 973 21.72 2.56 17.47
C LEU A 973 22.78 3.33 16.68
N GLY A 974 23.02 4.58 17.07
CA GLY A 974 24.16 5.35 16.53
C GLY A 974 25.47 4.81 17.10
N LYS A 975 26.59 5.13 16.46
CA LYS A 975 27.93 4.67 16.87
C LYS A 975 28.18 4.98 18.35
N GLY A 976 28.45 3.96 19.16
CA GLY A 976 28.64 4.09 20.62
C GLY A 976 27.36 4.31 21.43
N GLY A 977 26.18 4.20 20.81
CA GLY A 977 24.89 4.24 21.49
C GLY A 977 24.65 2.99 22.36
N THR A 978 23.70 3.08 23.29
CA THR A 978 23.35 1.95 24.17
C THR A 978 21.84 1.80 24.33
N ALA A 979 21.40 0.55 24.47
CA ALA A 979 20.07 0.18 24.92
C ALA A 979 20.19 -0.39 26.35
N ARG A 980 19.61 0.29 27.34
CA ARG A 980 19.60 -0.17 28.73
C ARG A 980 18.32 -0.94 29.02
N LEU A 981 18.44 -2.17 29.52
CA LEU A 981 17.31 -3.02 29.93
C LEU A 981 17.37 -3.18 31.45
N GLY A 982 16.55 -2.39 32.16
CA GLY A 982 16.67 -2.23 33.60
C GLY A 982 18.06 -1.70 33.98
N VAL A 983 18.85 -2.52 34.68
CA VAL A 983 20.23 -2.19 35.08
C VAL A 983 21.28 -2.46 34.00
N GLU A 984 21.01 -3.38 33.07
CA GLU A 984 21.98 -3.80 32.05
C GLU A 984 22.14 -2.75 30.95
N VAL A 985 23.32 -2.65 30.35
CA VAL A 985 23.66 -1.70 29.29
C VAL A 985 24.20 -2.45 28.08
N ILE A 986 23.34 -2.69 27.08
CA ILE A 986 23.74 -3.31 25.82
C ILE A 986 24.22 -2.21 24.86
N LYS A 987 25.50 -2.22 24.54
CA LYS A 987 26.10 -1.30 23.56
C LYS A 987 25.74 -1.69 22.12
N GLU A 988 25.76 -0.71 21.23
CA GLU A 988 25.61 -0.84 19.77
C GLU A 988 26.49 -1.94 19.16
N GLU A 989 27.77 -2.02 19.55
CA GLU A 989 28.71 -3.07 19.08
C GLU A 989 28.24 -4.52 19.32
N ASN A 990 27.32 -4.74 20.26
CA ASN A 990 26.75 -6.05 20.61
C ASN A 990 25.39 -6.33 19.93
N LEU A 991 24.90 -5.44 19.06
CA LEU A 991 23.57 -5.54 18.42
C LEU A 991 23.70 -5.50 16.89
N GLU A 992 23.09 -6.48 16.23
CA GLU A 992 23.04 -6.61 14.76
C GLU A 992 21.96 -5.68 14.16
N THR A 993 20.80 -5.59 14.83
CA THR A 993 19.73 -4.65 14.45
C THR A 993 19.01 -4.13 15.69
N VAL A 994 18.62 -2.86 15.67
CA VAL A 994 17.87 -2.19 16.73
C VAL A 994 16.74 -1.39 16.10
N LYS A 995 15.52 -1.95 16.13
CA LYS A 995 14.32 -1.26 15.65
C LYS A 995 13.41 -0.93 16.81
N VAL A 996 13.28 0.35 17.14
CA VAL A 996 12.43 0.82 18.24
C VAL A 996 11.48 1.90 17.76
N GLU A 997 10.21 1.75 18.12
CA GLU A 997 9.10 2.65 17.82
C GLU A 997 8.45 3.03 19.15
N ALA A 998 8.63 4.27 19.58
CA ALA A 998 7.90 4.90 20.67
C ALA A 998 6.80 5.78 20.06
N SER A 999 5.58 5.69 20.56
CA SER A 999 4.50 6.62 20.20
C SER A 999 3.58 6.88 21.39
N ALA A 1000 3.06 8.09 21.48
CA ALA A 1000 2.14 8.48 22.55
C ALA A 1000 1.14 9.50 22.03
N GLN A 1001 -0.02 9.56 22.68
CA GLN A 1001 -1.07 10.50 22.35
C GLN A 1001 -1.54 11.23 23.61
N VAL A 1002 -1.52 12.56 23.54
CA VAL A 1002 -1.91 13.47 24.62
C VAL A 1002 -3.05 14.35 24.12
N ARG A 1003 -4.18 14.31 24.80
CA ARG A 1003 -5.22 15.33 24.67
C ARG A 1003 -4.82 16.53 25.53
N VAL A 1004 -4.88 17.70 24.93
CA VAL A 1004 -4.58 18.98 25.59
C VAL A 1004 -5.78 19.89 25.46
N SER A 1005 -6.14 20.60 26.52
CA SER A 1005 -7.18 21.63 26.51
C SER A 1005 -6.72 22.84 27.31
N ALA A 1006 -7.55 23.88 27.37
CA ALA A 1006 -7.36 24.94 28.36
C ALA A 1006 -7.35 24.40 29.81
N GLU A 1007 -8.08 23.32 30.11
CA GLU A 1007 -8.19 22.81 31.48
C GLU A 1007 -6.92 22.08 31.94
N GLY A 1008 -6.32 21.25 31.07
CA GLY A 1008 -5.08 20.55 31.34
C GLY A 1008 -4.70 19.50 30.28
N PHE A 1009 -3.88 18.53 30.71
CA PHE A 1009 -3.46 17.37 29.92
C PHE A 1009 -4.21 16.09 30.34
N GLU A 1010 -4.31 15.17 29.37
CA GLU A 1010 -4.73 13.78 29.53
C GLU A 1010 -3.92 12.89 28.56
N LEU A 1011 -3.15 11.94 29.07
CA LEU A 1011 -2.35 11.02 28.26
C LEU A 1011 -3.21 9.83 27.80
N ASP A 1012 -3.81 9.94 26.60
CA ASP A 1012 -4.70 8.94 26.00
C ASP A 1012 -4.04 7.56 25.86
N TYR A 1013 -2.80 7.48 25.36
CA TYR A 1013 -2.02 6.23 25.35
C TYR A 1013 -0.50 6.45 25.27
N VAL A 1014 0.24 5.42 25.68
CA VAL A 1014 1.66 5.22 25.35
C VAL A 1014 1.83 3.82 24.74
N ARG A 1015 2.48 3.77 23.58
CA ARG A 1015 2.89 2.56 22.87
C ARG A 1015 4.40 2.55 22.74
N PHE A 1016 5.01 1.42 23.04
CA PHE A 1016 6.42 1.19 22.76
C PHE A 1016 6.62 -0.21 22.21
N ARG A 1017 7.48 -0.33 21.20
CA ARG A 1017 7.88 -1.57 20.53
C ARG A 1017 9.39 -1.55 20.39
N ALA A 1018 10.05 -2.65 20.76
CA ALA A 1018 11.46 -2.85 20.47
C ALA A 1018 11.71 -4.23 19.87
N ALA A 1019 12.57 -4.26 18.84
CA ALA A 1019 13.22 -5.46 18.33
C ALA A 1019 14.73 -5.23 18.40
N LEU A 1020 15.38 -5.91 19.35
CA LEU A 1020 16.82 -5.91 19.55
C LEU A 1020 17.34 -7.29 19.11
N LYS A 1021 18.21 -7.34 18.11
CA LYS A 1021 18.87 -8.58 17.69
C LYS A 1021 20.33 -8.51 18.11
N GLY A 1022 20.80 -9.40 18.96
CA GLY A 1022 22.20 -9.47 19.36
C GLY A 1022 23.11 -9.86 18.18
N ASN A 1023 24.29 -9.25 18.09
CA ASN A 1023 25.38 -9.80 17.28
C ASN A 1023 25.79 -11.16 17.89
N PRO A 1024 26.03 -12.20 17.09
CA PRO A 1024 26.64 -13.42 17.62
C PRO A 1024 28.01 -13.07 18.21
N PRO A 1025 28.39 -13.61 19.38
CA PRO A 1025 29.66 -13.29 20.01
C PRO A 1025 30.80 -13.63 19.05
N LYS A 1026 31.57 -12.61 18.67
CA LYS A 1026 32.72 -12.75 17.76
C LYS A 1026 33.63 -13.84 18.32
N GLN A 1027 33.93 -14.87 17.52
CA GLN A 1027 34.95 -15.83 17.91
C GLN A 1027 36.26 -15.07 18.18
N PRO A 1028 36.97 -15.36 19.29
CA PRO A 1028 38.27 -14.76 19.52
C PRO A 1028 39.17 -15.10 18.33
N GLN A 1029 39.68 -14.08 17.64
CA GLN A 1029 40.56 -14.29 16.50
C GLN A 1029 41.84 -14.95 16.99
N SER A 1030 42.11 -16.16 16.52
CA SER A 1030 43.39 -16.82 16.75
C SER A 1030 44.48 -16.04 16.04
N THR A 1031 45.25 -15.25 16.79
CA THR A 1031 46.42 -14.52 16.29
C THR A 1031 47.51 -15.51 15.89
N SER A 1032 47.48 -15.95 14.64
CA SER A 1032 48.53 -16.77 14.03
C SER A 1032 49.79 -15.93 13.82
N VAL A 1033 50.68 -15.94 14.81
CA VAL A 1033 52.03 -15.38 14.65
C VAL A 1033 52.82 -16.33 13.74
N ALA A 1034 52.87 -15.99 12.45
CA ALA A 1034 53.71 -16.67 11.48
C ALA A 1034 55.16 -16.19 11.65
N ALA A 1035 56.00 -17.00 12.31
CA ALA A 1035 57.44 -16.82 12.30
C ALA A 1035 58.02 -17.56 11.08
N SER A 1036 58.70 -16.83 10.19
CA SER A 1036 59.34 -17.40 9.01
C SER A 1036 60.78 -17.84 9.32
N VAL A 1037 61.07 -19.11 9.07
CA VAL A 1037 62.38 -19.62 8.67
C VAL A 1037 62.12 -20.53 7.47
N THR A 1038 62.64 -20.29 6.27
CA THR A 1038 63.70 -19.34 5.85
C THR A 1038 63.21 -18.47 4.70
#